data_AF-A0A4Q2A4X5-F1
#
_entry.id   AF-A0A4Q2A4X5-F1
#
_cell.length_a   1.000
_cell.length_b   1.000
_cell.length_c   1.000
_cell.angle_alpha   90.00
_cell.angle_beta   90.00
_cell.angle_gamma   90.00
#
_symmetry.space_group_name_H-M   'P 1'
#
loop_
_entity.id
_entity.type
_entity.pdbx_description
1 polymer ?
#
loop_
_entity_poly.entity_id
_entity_poly.type
_entity_poly.pdbx_seq_one_letter_code
_entity_poly.pdbx_strand_id
1 'polypeptide(L)'
;MPLARRASAYDDLLGLERPDIDVLMRLGLNDVTAIPDAWHAVRRTYEPDVVHVLIDEGVLERLDDIRWLPTRNSYYADTTLKIDVGDLREMTRVLKSAGMPHARIPEILNHPYSYNAVRLSDVLSLCHARGLVDVAGLFDAVGSRLWDADKNHWRFVLDTIGARNADDIQRFRPLLDLTHAAPVEVATWMRAHGASLDDLVDAREFLVQVAKSTTASVRHLDCLAGAGLTAADIAHNQNYVLHGRDELLGQYLDVIARHGYNDRASIAAFHSAYTVVSTWSLDKLLTVVGPLNNRGAATEVANWAVRAHRRGNVESLEYLAERMPAKTLDALNQRLFAMDIGPALLRYVVEEQGLTDIRALYDWFYADAWGVKDYAGPRILDDAERVLIEDAFRRKNFAVLEGNRKCLADVVSARVRPFIASPVDRTDESWEAYHKARRQAEFREREALKPFLPVMLNATHGVLLRSLLETASQAESSMPALLSVFRPLIADTARGRGPNGPMLSDLEAEAIALTYGVATKSVQEYWTRVRVDDAPWQRWYRDEPYLMRWQRNTFRVSRPLDHAGLAALAVAARFARRFSEADISVFDAAKHLRGSLLANPLADQHMLQRHLGVLLAVAAADEQVKEWVTRRLEAMSDLDDESAVAHREIGELHDFFRIVLPDALDAGQEQFVSRLSATDARDLSLRLDKSTSEDADGHAMLANTLARTREKVLQVYVEWSAREKRKFKTQRDAAHQSTLHAFVSKRPAAFFAKQATGLCSGGNTTMWAEARHAHLVIFDPMTGQLAGMALLYSEVVNAIDSMRPSLIIRAINPTVSMVSGHEANSVVDAYFDLAIDLAREHGLACVAFPPHSGQDFMSNRADIGSAVRKRYEGRSVPHHRSQDEGATGTPWRDQPREIPHAFSAYEEGSGLVSTLYAIWRASEPAHLTEDPAEALTV
;
A
#
# COMPACT_ATOMS: atom_id res chain seq x y z
N MET A 1 54.00 40.16 32.95
CA MET A 1 53.92 38.70 33.17
C MET A 1 54.73 38.29 34.41
N PRO A 2 54.18 38.39 35.62
CA PRO A 2 54.81 37.90 36.86
C PRO A 2 54.67 36.39 37.10
N LEU A 3 53.87 35.69 36.27
CA LEU A 3 53.40 34.32 36.51
C LEU A 3 54.35 33.21 35.98
N ALA A 4 55.11 33.45 34.91
CA ALA A 4 55.99 32.44 34.31
C ALA A 4 57.43 32.59 34.80
N ARG A 5 57.87 31.72 35.73
CA ARG A 5 59.25 31.73 36.29
C ARG A 5 60.22 30.76 35.59
N ARG A 6 59.75 29.91 34.66
CA ARG A 6 60.53 28.89 33.93
C ARG A 6 60.17 28.88 32.45
N ALA A 7 61.11 28.47 31.58
CA ALA A 7 60.91 28.43 30.12
C ALA A 7 59.78 27.49 29.67
N SER A 8 59.66 26.30 30.26
CA SER A 8 58.57 25.35 29.95
C SER A 8 57.17 25.90 30.28
N ALA A 9 57.08 26.79 31.28
CA ALA A 9 55.83 27.45 31.66
C ALA A 9 55.42 28.56 30.67
N TYR A 10 56.31 28.97 29.75
CA TYR A 10 55.90 29.86 28.65
C TYR A 10 55.15 29.09 27.56
N ASP A 11 55.45 27.80 27.38
CA ASP A 11 54.75 26.96 26.40
C ASP A 11 53.30 26.70 26.84
N ASP A 12 53.04 26.55 28.14
CA ASP A 12 51.69 26.41 28.71
C ASP A 12 50.83 27.70 28.59
N LEU A 13 51.48 28.85 28.34
CA LEU A 13 50.80 30.12 28.04
C LEU A 13 50.52 30.30 26.54
N LEU A 14 51.15 29.50 25.66
CA LEU A 14 50.94 29.60 24.22
C LEU A 14 49.49 29.27 23.87
N GLY A 15 48.84 30.23 23.24
CA GLY A 15 47.44 30.14 22.83
C GLY A 15 46.46 30.78 23.80
N LEU A 16 46.81 31.09 25.06
CA LEU A 16 45.93 31.82 25.99
C LEU A 16 45.88 33.32 25.65
N GLU A 17 44.69 33.89 25.56
CA GLU A 17 44.48 35.31 25.32
C GLU A 17 44.41 36.08 26.66
N ARG A 18 44.51 37.41 26.58
CA ARG A 18 44.48 38.28 27.77
C ARG A 18 43.26 38.05 28.68
N PRO A 19 42.03 37.83 28.17
CA PRO A 19 40.88 37.52 29.01
C PRO A 19 41.01 36.18 29.75
N ASP A 20 41.64 35.18 29.15
CA ASP A 20 41.83 33.86 29.78
C ASP A 20 42.73 33.94 31.02
N ILE A 21 43.80 34.74 30.91
CA ILE A 21 44.73 34.99 32.01
C ILE A 21 44.02 35.75 33.14
N ASP A 22 43.12 36.69 32.80
CA ASP A 22 42.33 37.43 33.80
C ASP A 22 41.39 36.50 34.59
N VAL A 23 40.66 35.60 33.91
CA VAL A 23 39.81 34.59 34.56
C VAL A 23 40.62 33.74 35.55
N LEU A 24 41.73 33.17 35.09
CA LEU A 24 42.56 32.29 35.92
C LEU A 24 43.19 33.03 37.11
N MET A 25 43.63 34.28 36.91
CA MET A 25 44.16 35.12 37.99
C MET A 25 43.11 35.44 39.05
N ARG A 26 41.86 35.74 38.66
CA ARG A 26 40.76 36.00 39.59
C ARG A 26 40.42 34.77 40.45
N LEU A 27 40.65 33.57 39.92
CA LEU A 27 40.49 32.30 40.64
C LEU A 27 41.73 31.91 41.48
N GLY A 28 42.74 32.78 41.55
CA GLY A 28 43.91 32.60 42.41
C GLY A 28 45.12 31.92 41.74
N LEU A 29 45.23 31.95 40.40
CA LEU A 29 46.44 31.48 39.70
C LEU A 29 47.67 32.31 40.07
N ASN A 30 48.61 31.68 40.77
CA ASN A 30 49.89 32.27 41.17
C ASN A 30 51.11 31.63 40.47
N ASP A 31 50.90 30.49 39.78
CA ASP A 31 51.90 29.75 39.01
C ASP A 31 51.24 29.12 37.79
N VAL A 32 51.85 29.23 36.62
CA VAL A 32 51.32 28.68 35.36
C VAL A 32 51.25 27.15 35.39
N THR A 33 52.14 26.48 36.14
CA THR A 33 52.09 25.01 36.27
C THR A 33 50.86 24.52 37.05
N ALA A 34 50.07 25.43 37.62
CA ALA A 34 48.83 25.13 38.35
C ALA A 34 47.55 25.37 37.52
N ILE A 35 47.67 25.64 36.23
CA ILE A 35 46.50 25.72 35.32
C ILE A 35 45.83 24.33 35.29
N PRO A 36 44.53 24.22 35.62
CA PRO A 36 43.85 22.93 35.59
C PRO A 36 43.74 22.36 34.17
N ASP A 37 43.94 21.06 34.00
CA ASP A 37 43.81 20.37 32.70
C ASP A 37 42.44 20.63 32.03
N ALA A 38 41.38 20.78 32.84
CA ALA A 38 40.03 21.08 32.38
C ALA A 38 39.89 22.46 31.70
N TRP A 39 40.80 23.40 31.96
CA TRP A 39 40.73 24.77 31.46
C TRP A 39 40.69 24.84 29.92
N HIS A 40 41.51 24.03 29.25
CA HIS A 40 41.55 24.01 27.78
C HIS A 40 40.22 23.52 27.17
N ALA A 41 39.48 22.66 27.86
CA ALA A 41 38.16 22.20 27.43
C ALA A 41 37.08 23.27 27.71
N VAL A 42 37.15 23.92 28.88
CA VAL A 42 36.24 25.01 29.27
C VAL A 42 36.35 26.19 28.30
N ARG A 43 37.58 26.64 28.01
CA ARG A 43 37.85 27.75 27.10
C ARG A 43 37.37 27.51 25.66
N ARG A 44 37.46 26.27 25.19
CA ARG A 44 36.89 25.89 23.88
C ARG A 44 35.37 25.89 23.88
N THR A 45 34.75 25.73 25.05
CA THR A 45 33.29 25.64 25.18
C THR A 45 32.65 27.01 25.45
N TYR A 46 33.27 27.90 26.22
CA TYR A 46 32.67 29.14 26.70
C TYR A 46 33.54 30.37 26.45
N GLU A 47 32.90 31.51 26.21
CA GLU A 47 33.57 32.80 26.19
C GLU A 47 34.03 33.19 27.61
N PRO A 48 35.16 33.91 27.76
CA PRO A 48 35.68 34.35 29.06
C PRO A 48 34.64 35.08 29.93
N ASP A 49 33.76 35.86 29.30
CA ASP A 49 32.71 36.63 30.00
C ASP A 49 31.69 35.74 30.74
N VAL A 50 31.40 34.54 30.21
CA VAL A 50 30.53 33.56 30.86
C VAL A 50 31.15 33.09 32.18
N VAL A 51 32.45 32.79 32.16
CA VAL A 51 33.18 32.35 33.36
C VAL A 51 33.35 33.50 34.34
N HIS A 52 33.60 34.72 33.85
CA HIS A 52 33.65 35.92 34.69
C HIS A 52 32.37 36.15 35.49
N VAL A 53 31.19 35.94 34.90
CA VAL A 53 29.94 36.08 35.65
C VAL A 53 29.80 35.09 36.79
N LEU A 54 30.21 33.84 36.59
CA LEU A 54 30.19 32.84 37.66
C LEU A 54 31.20 33.17 38.77
N ILE A 55 32.33 33.81 38.44
CA ILE A 55 33.28 34.34 39.43
C ILE A 55 32.68 35.53 40.17
N ASP A 56 32.14 36.50 39.44
CA ASP A 56 31.58 37.74 40.01
C ASP A 56 30.40 37.46 40.96
N GLU A 57 29.56 36.46 40.64
CA GLU A 57 28.45 36.04 41.50
C GLU A 57 28.89 35.07 42.63
N GLY A 58 30.19 34.77 42.73
CA GLY A 58 30.78 33.91 43.77
C GLY A 58 30.34 32.45 43.68
N VAL A 59 30.09 31.95 42.47
CA VAL A 59 29.87 30.52 42.18
C VAL A 59 31.21 29.79 42.04
N LEU A 60 32.19 30.44 41.39
CA LEU A 60 33.56 29.96 41.26
C LEU A 60 34.48 30.87 42.08
N GLU A 61 35.20 30.31 43.05
CA GLU A 61 36.08 31.06 43.96
C GLU A 61 37.55 30.62 43.85
N ARG A 62 37.79 29.39 43.39
CA ARG A 62 39.13 28.78 43.31
C ARG A 62 39.35 28.09 41.98
N LEU A 63 40.62 27.87 41.61
CA LEU A 63 41.00 27.14 40.40
C LEU A 63 40.37 25.75 40.31
N ASP A 64 40.24 25.03 41.44
CA ASP A 64 39.61 23.70 41.45
C ASP A 64 38.13 23.72 41.06
N ASP A 65 37.45 24.86 41.16
CA ASP A 65 36.02 25.00 40.84
C ASP A 65 35.77 24.97 39.33
N ILE A 66 36.81 25.19 38.51
CA ILE A 66 36.76 25.09 37.04
C ILE A 66 36.25 23.71 36.60
N ARG A 67 36.51 22.65 37.38
CA ARG A 67 36.03 21.29 37.08
C ARG A 67 34.51 21.11 37.17
N TRP A 68 33.79 22.06 37.78
CA TRP A 68 32.34 22.04 37.87
C TRP A 68 31.67 22.51 36.57
N LEU A 69 32.40 23.23 35.71
CA LEU A 69 31.88 23.70 34.43
C LEU A 69 31.72 22.52 33.47
N PRO A 70 30.50 22.25 32.94
CA PRO A 70 30.30 21.18 31.99
C PRO A 70 31.01 21.50 30.68
N THR A 71 31.76 20.56 30.11
CA THR A 71 32.47 20.76 28.83
C THR A 71 31.85 19.91 27.74
N ARG A 72 31.69 20.45 26.52
CA ARG A 72 31.18 19.67 25.37
C ARG A 72 32.34 19.13 24.54
N ASN A 73 32.32 17.83 24.21
CA ASN A 73 33.27 17.23 23.27
C ASN A 73 32.90 17.64 21.83
N SER A 74 33.28 18.84 21.41
CA SER A 74 33.13 19.27 20.02
C SER A 74 34.45 19.10 19.27
N TYR A 75 34.63 17.96 18.61
CA TYR A 75 35.76 17.76 17.68
C TYR A 75 35.68 18.65 16.41
N TYR A 76 34.58 19.41 16.21
CA TYR A 76 34.32 20.17 14.97
C TYR A 76 33.62 21.54 15.16
N ALA A 77 33.60 22.12 16.36
CA ALA A 77 33.08 23.49 16.54
C ALA A 77 34.20 24.40 17.05
N ASP A 78 34.72 25.27 16.18
CA ASP A 78 35.74 26.28 16.52
C ASP A 78 35.14 27.53 17.21
N THR A 79 33.86 27.48 17.59
CA THR A 79 33.15 28.62 18.19
C THR A 79 32.56 28.27 19.54
N THR A 80 32.87 29.10 20.54
CA THR A 80 32.31 29.09 21.89
C THR A 80 30.79 29.24 21.89
N LEU A 81 30.13 28.70 22.92
CA LEU A 81 28.69 28.88 23.11
C LEU A 81 28.38 30.35 23.38
N LYS A 82 27.46 30.91 22.59
CA LYS A 82 26.91 32.24 22.82
C LYS A 82 25.85 32.16 23.90
N ILE A 83 26.17 32.66 25.09
CA ILE A 83 25.29 32.69 26.25
C ILE A 83 25.04 34.16 26.61
N ASP A 84 23.79 34.54 26.82
CA ASP A 84 23.49 35.87 27.34
C ASP A 84 23.97 35.98 28.79
N VAL A 85 24.98 36.81 28.97
CA VAL A 85 25.69 37.00 30.22
C VAL A 85 24.82 37.71 31.28
N GLY A 86 23.88 38.55 30.85
CA GLY A 86 22.90 39.21 31.72
C GLY A 86 21.89 38.20 32.27
N ASP A 87 21.31 37.38 31.40
CA ASP A 87 20.36 36.34 31.80
C ASP A 87 21.02 35.28 32.68
N LEU A 88 22.25 34.85 32.35
CA LEU A 88 23.02 33.92 33.18
C LEU A 88 23.24 34.47 34.60
N ARG A 89 23.55 35.76 34.72
CA ARG A 89 23.75 36.43 36.01
C ARG A 89 22.49 36.41 36.86
N GLU A 90 21.35 36.74 36.27
CA GLU A 90 20.06 36.72 36.98
C GLU A 90 19.64 35.29 37.36
N MET A 91 19.82 34.31 36.48
CA MET A 91 19.57 32.89 36.78
C MET A 91 20.42 32.42 37.96
N THR A 92 21.71 32.77 37.97
CA THR A 92 22.66 32.44 39.03
C THR A 92 22.24 33.01 40.37
N ARG A 93 21.83 34.28 40.41
CA ARG A 93 21.33 34.96 41.62
C ARG A 93 20.09 34.26 42.18
N VAL A 94 19.14 33.93 41.31
CA VAL A 94 17.90 33.23 41.71
C VAL A 94 18.23 31.87 42.31
N LEU A 95 19.04 31.04 41.64
CA LEU A 95 19.44 29.71 42.15
C LEU A 95 20.18 29.79 43.48
N LYS A 96 21.13 30.72 43.61
CA LYS A 96 21.89 30.94 44.83
C LYS A 96 20.97 31.36 45.99
N SER A 97 20.05 32.29 45.74
CA SER A 97 19.07 32.74 46.73
C SER A 97 18.11 31.63 47.17
N ALA A 98 17.83 30.68 46.28
CA ALA A 98 16.98 29.53 46.55
C ALA A 98 17.72 28.36 47.23
N GLY A 99 19.03 28.47 47.49
CA GLY A 99 19.81 27.46 48.19
C GLY A 99 20.41 26.36 47.31
N MET A 100 20.52 26.57 45.99
CA MET A 100 21.23 25.65 45.10
C MET A 100 22.72 25.56 45.51
N PRO A 101 23.30 24.36 45.69
CA PRO A 101 24.73 24.22 45.99
C PRO A 101 25.60 24.88 44.92
N HIS A 102 26.62 25.65 45.33
CA HIS A 102 27.47 26.39 44.41
C HIS A 102 28.08 25.50 43.31
N ALA A 103 28.52 24.29 43.67
CA ALA A 103 29.10 23.32 42.74
C ALA A 103 28.12 22.82 41.64
N ARG A 104 26.81 23.00 41.85
CA ARG A 104 25.74 22.52 40.96
C ARG A 104 25.18 23.62 40.06
N ILE A 105 25.34 24.90 40.44
CA ILE A 105 24.87 26.04 39.63
C ILE A 105 25.43 26.02 38.20
N PRO A 106 26.72 25.70 37.96
CA PRO A 106 27.27 25.62 36.61
C PRO A 106 26.58 24.62 35.67
N GLU A 107 25.83 23.64 36.19
CA GLU A 107 25.14 22.64 35.36
C GLU A 107 24.04 23.23 34.47
N ILE A 108 23.53 24.43 34.78
CA ILE A 108 22.57 25.13 33.92
C ILE A 108 23.16 25.49 32.55
N LEU A 109 24.49 25.53 32.43
CA LEU A 109 25.20 25.76 31.16
C LEU A 109 25.03 24.60 30.18
N ASN A 110 24.50 23.45 30.61
CA ASN A 110 24.08 22.38 29.70
C ASN A 110 22.87 22.78 28.86
N HIS A 111 22.09 23.79 29.29
CA HIS A 111 20.86 24.28 28.66
C HIS A 111 20.90 25.79 28.38
N PRO A 112 21.81 26.28 27.51
CA PRO A 112 22.14 27.70 27.41
C PRO A 112 21.11 28.58 26.66
N TYR A 113 20.07 28.01 26.05
CA TYR A 113 19.23 28.72 25.06
C TYR A 113 17.81 29.06 25.54
N SER A 114 17.56 29.12 26.84
CA SER A 114 16.20 29.32 27.36
C SER A 114 16.11 29.97 28.76
N TYR A 115 17.16 30.67 29.20
CA TYR A 115 17.19 31.27 30.53
C TYR A 115 16.06 32.27 30.77
N ASN A 116 15.39 32.12 31.90
CA ASN A 116 14.30 32.99 32.33
C ASN A 116 14.26 33.05 33.87
N ALA A 117 14.97 34.02 34.42
CA ALA A 117 15.14 34.17 35.87
C ALA A 117 13.82 34.49 36.59
N VAL A 118 12.92 35.25 35.93
CA VAL A 118 11.59 35.58 36.47
C VAL A 118 10.76 34.31 36.63
N ARG A 119 10.68 33.49 35.58
CA ARG A 119 9.94 32.23 35.61
C ARG A 119 10.55 31.23 36.58
N LEU A 120 11.88 31.13 36.62
CA LEU A 120 12.58 30.32 37.62
C LEU A 120 12.20 30.73 39.04
N SER A 121 12.27 32.03 39.34
CA SER A 121 11.92 32.57 40.66
C SER A 121 10.47 32.27 41.03
N ASP A 122 9.55 32.43 40.07
CA ASP A 122 8.13 32.12 40.23
C ASP A 122 7.88 30.64 40.54
N VAL A 123 8.55 29.73 39.83
CA VAL A 123 8.44 28.29 40.01
C VAL A 123 9.07 27.85 41.34
N LEU A 124 10.26 28.35 41.68
CA LEU A 124 10.90 28.02 42.95
C LEU A 124 10.12 28.55 44.15
N SER A 125 9.52 29.74 44.04
CA SER A 125 8.61 30.27 45.07
C SER A 125 7.37 29.38 45.24
N LEU A 126 6.81 28.88 44.12
CA LEU A 126 5.69 27.96 44.12
C LEU A 126 6.04 26.62 44.79
N CYS A 127 7.20 26.05 44.47
CA CYS A 127 7.75 24.84 45.08
C CYS A 127 8.01 25.02 46.57
N HIS A 128 8.67 26.11 46.96
CA HIS A 128 8.98 26.43 48.35
C HIS A 128 7.71 26.54 49.22
N ALA A 129 6.67 27.20 48.70
CA ALA A 129 5.37 27.30 49.37
C ALA A 129 4.69 25.94 49.64
N ARG A 130 5.13 24.87 48.97
CA ARG A 130 4.64 23.49 49.13
C ARG A 130 5.64 22.57 49.85
N GLY A 131 6.70 23.14 50.43
CA GLY A 131 7.72 22.41 51.17
C GLY A 131 8.80 21.76 50.30
N LEU A 132 8.83 22.02 48.99
CA LEU A 132 9.87 21.55 48.08
C LEU A 132 11.06 22.52 48.10
N VAL A 133 11.95 22.31 49.07
CA VAL A 133 13.10 23.21 49.33
C VAL A 133 14.42 22.70 48.73
N ASP A 134 14.48 21.43 48.32
CA ASP A 134 15.66 20.85 47.67
C ASP A 134 15.70 21.21 46.18
N VAL A 135 16.29 22.37 45.88
CA VAL A 135 16.44 22.88 44.50
C VAL A 135 17.31 21.97 43.64
N ALA A 136 18.32 21.32 44.23
CA ALA A 136 19.21 20.42 43.50
C ALA A 136 18.45 19.16 43.05
N GLY A 137 17.70 18.52 43.95
CA GLY A 137 16.86 17.37 43.62
C GLY A 137 15.77 17.71 42.60
N LEU A 138 15.17 18.92 42.67
CA LEU A 138 14.24 19.39 41.63
C LEU A 138 14.92 19.55 40.27
N PHE A 139 16.12 20.11 40.24
CA PHE A 139 16.89 20.26 39.00
C PHE A 139 17.25 18.90 38.39
N ASP A 140 17.63 17.91 39.21
CA ASP A 140 17.87 16.53 38.76
C ASP A 140 16.60 15.88 38.17
N ALA A 141 15.44 16.13 38.78
CA ALA A 141 14.17 15.57 38.34
C ALA A 141 13.72 16.09 36.96
N VAL A 142 13.83 17.40 36.71
CA VAL A 142 13.19 18.04 35.53
C VAL A 142 14.13 18.83 34.61
N GLY A 143 15.36 19.13 35.05
CA GLY A 143 16.36 19.90 34.31
C GLY A 143 15.89 21.33 34.01
N SER A 144 16.09 21.79 32.78
CA SER A 144 15.76 23.15 32.34
C SER A 144 14.27 23.52 32.44
N ARG A 145 13.37 22.55 32.62
CA ARG A 145 11.92 22.80 32.82
C ARG A 145 11.61 23.66 34.04
N LEU A 146 12.53 23.80 34.99
CA LEU A 146 12.42 24.78 36.08
C LEU A 146 12.25 26.22 35.60
N TRP A 147 12.79 26.54 34.42
CA TRP A 147 12.70 27.87 33.81
C TRP A 147 12.14 27.86 32.39
N ASP A 148 11.92 26.69 31.79
CA ASP A 148 11.27 26.59 30.48
C ASP A 148 9.75 26.46 30.59
N ALA A 149 9.24 25.67 31.55
CA ALA A 149 7.82 25.32 31.64
C ALA A 149 6.99 26.41 32.31
N ASP A 150 5.77 26.66 31.80
CA ASP A 150 4.90 27.71 32.32
C ASP A 150 4.46 27.42 33.77
N LYS A 151 4.28 28.49 34.55
CA LYS A 151 3.85 28.42 35.95
C LYS A 151 2.53 27.66 36.13
N ASN A 152 1.64 27.69 35.14
CA ASN A 152 0.36 26.97 35.20
C ASN A 152 0.54 25.45 35.08
N HIS A 153 1.51 24.97 34.29
CA HIS A 153 1.82 23.53 34.23
C HIS A 153 2.44 23.04 35.53
N TRP A 154 3.27 23.88 36.17
CA TRP A 154 3.77 23.61 37.52
C TRP A 154 2.66 23.55 38.56
N ARG A 155 1.72 24.50 38.53
CA ARG A 155 0.51 24.45 39.38
C ARG A 155 -0.30 23.18 39.14
N PHE A 156 -0.47 22.76 37.89
CA PHE A 156 -1.18 21.53 37.58
C PHE A 156 -0.50 20.30 38.21
N VAL A 157 0.82 20.15 38.06
CA VAL A 157 1.57 19.01 38.64
C VAL A 157 1.56 19.04 40.18
N LEU A 158 1.70 20.22 40.78
CA LEU A 158 1.81 20.35 42.23
C LEU A 158 0.45 20.34 42.94
N ASP A 159 -0.55 21.05 42.40
CA ASP A 159 -1.84 21.28 43.07
C ASP A 159 -2.93 20.30 42.60
N THR A 160 -3.00 20.03 41.29
CA THR A 160 -4.06 19.18 40.72
C THR A 160 -3.69 17.71 40.77
N ILE A 161 -2.50 17.35 40.28
CA ILE A 161 -1.96 15.98 40.35
C ILE A 161 -1.57 15.65 41.80
N GLY A 162 -0.92 16.59 42.49
CA GLY A 162 -0.56 16.46 43.90
C GLY A 162 0.82 15.85 44.14
N ALA A 163 1.78 16.06 43.24
CA ALA A 163 3.17 15.64 43.44
C ALA A 163 3.81 16.36 44.64
N ARG A 164 4.44 15.61 45.56
CA ARG A 164 4.91 16.14 46.86
C ARG A 164 6.43 16.15 47.03
N ASN A 165 7.16 15.45 46.18
CA ASN A 165 8.62 15.35 46.22
C ASN A 165 9.20 15.36 44.79
N ALA A 166 10.53 15.41 44.68
CA ALA A 166 11.22 15.45 43.39
C ALA A 166 10.96 14.19 42.53
N ASP A 167 10.88 13.01 43.14
CA ASP A 167 10.62 11.75 42.44
C ASP A 167 9.22 11.73 41.83
N ASP A 168 8.20 12.21 42.57
CA ASP A 168 6.84 12.35 42.05
C ASP A 168 6.82 13.28 40.83
N ILE A 169 7.47 14.45 40.93
CA ILE A 169 7.52 15.43 39.85
C ILE A 169 8.23 14.86 38.62
N GLN A 170 9.30 14.08 38.82
CA GLN A 170 10.02 13.41 37.74
C GLN A 170 9.10 12.47 36.94
N ARG A 171 8.22 11.72 37.62
CA ARG A 171 7.26 10.79 36.99
C ARG A 171 6.23 11.50 36.11
N PHE A 172 5.96 12.78 36.38
CA PHE A 172 5.04 13.66 35.64
C PHE A 172 5.73 14.68 34.74
N ARG A 173 7.05 14.57 34.55
CA ARG A 173 7.83 15.46 33.69
C ARG A 173 7.20 15.77 32.32
N PRO A 174 6.58 14.81 31.59
CA PRO A 174 5.92 15.11 30.32
C PRO A 174 4.76 16.12 30.39
N LEU A 175 4.11 16.29 31.56
CA LEU A 175 3.02 17.26 31.75
C LEU A 175 3.53 18.70 31.89
N LEU A 176 4.83 18.88 32.18
CA LEU A 176 5.48 20.19 32.15
C LEU A 176 5.84 20.64 30.72
N ASP A 177 5.81 19.71 29.76
CA ASP A 177 6.14 19.96 28.34
C ASP A 177 4.89 20.17 27.47
N LEU A 178 3.73 20.40 28.09
CA LEU A 178 2.49 20.60 27.35
C LEU A 178 2.53 21.91 26.56
N THR A 179 2.26 21.81 25.26
CA THR A 179 2.09 22.99 24.38
C THR A 179 0.69 23.59 24.46
N HIS A 180 -0.23 22.90 25.13
CA HIS A 180 -1.64 23.29 25.31
C HIS A 180 -1.95 23.49 26.80
N ALA A 181 -3.15 24.01 27.10
CA ALA A 181 -3.61 24.16 28.48
C ALA A 181 -3.68 22.79 29.19
N ALA A 182 -3.28 22.77 30.46
CA ALA A 182 -3.33 21.54 31.25
C ALA A 182 -4.79 21.06 31.44
N PRO A 183 -5.04 19.73 31.39
CA PRO A 183 -6.38 19.17 31.51
C PRO A 183 -6.83 19.09 32.98
N VAL A 184 -6.92 20.25 33.64
CA VAL A 184 -7.19 20.38 35.07
C VAL A 184 -8.47 19.67 35.46
N GLU A 185 -9.56 19.89 34.72
CA GLU A 185 -10.88 19.33 35.02
C GLU A 185 -10.89 17.79 35.01
N VAL A 186 -10.20 17.18 34.05
CA VAL A 186 -10.11 15.72 33.92
C VAL A 186 -9.30 15.12 35.08
N ALA A 187 -8.15 15.70 35.41
CA ALA A 187 -7.33 15.21 36.52
C ALA A 187 -8.04 15.40 37.88
N THR A 188 -8.72 16.53 38.09
CA THR A 188 -9.55 16.77 39.27
C THR A 188 -10.68 15.75 39.37
N TRP A 189 -11.35 15.47 38.25
CA TRP A 189 -12.40 14.44 38.18
C TRP A 189 -11.85 13.05 38.54
N MET A 190 -10.71 12.65 37.97
CA MET A 190 -10.08 11.36 38.26
C MET A 190 -9.75 11.21 39.76
N ARG A 191 -9.24 12.28 40.39
CA ARG A 191 -8.95 12.31 41.82
C ARG A 191 -10.19 12.23 42.68
N ALA A 192 -11.27 12.93 42.31
CA ALA A 192 -12.56 12.83 42.98
C ALA A 192 -13.15 11.41 42.91
N HIS A 193 -12.80 10.64 41.88
CA HIS A 193 -13.20 9.25 41.67
C HIS A 193 -12.15 8.22 42.15
N GLY A 194 -11.28 8.63 43.08
CA GLY A 194 -10.41 7.72 43.82
C GLY A 194 -9.07 7.38 43.15
N ALA A 195 -8.68 8.05 42.06
CA ALA A 195 -7.37 7.85 41.45
C ALA A 195 -6.23 8.21 42.41
N SER A 196 -5.34 7.25 42.65
CA SER A 196 -4.09 7.46 43.37
C SER A 196 -3.09 8.25 42.52
N LEU A 197 -1.96 8.64 43.13
CA LEU A 197 -0.87 9.28 42.37
C LEU A 197 -0.31 8.31 41.32
N ASP A 198 -0.22 7.02 41.64
CA ASP A 198 0.28 5.99 40.72
C ASP A 198 -0.67 5.79 39.54
N ASP A 199 -1.99 5.79 39.78
CA ASP A 199 -2.99 5.71 38.70
C ASP A 199 -2.88 6.90 37.73
N LEU A 200 -2.59 8.10 38.24
CA LEU A 200 -2.36 9.27 37.40
C LEU A 200 -1.05 9.17 36.61
N VAL A 201 -0.02 8.53 37.16
CA VAL A 201 1.23 8.25 36.43
C VAL A 201 0.97 7.30 35.27
N ASP A 202 0.19 6.24 35.50
CA ASP A 202 -0.21 5.30 34.46
C ASP A 202 -1.09 5.98 33.39
N ALA A 203 -1.91 6.95 33.81
CA ALA A 203 -2.73 7.78 32.93
C ALA A 203 -2.01 8.98 32.30
N ARG A 204 -0.69 9.17 32.49
CA ARG A 204 -0.04 10.43 32.04
C ARG A 204 -0.16 10.64 30.54
N GLU A 205 -0.03 9.58 29.74
CA GLU A 205 -0.11 9.67 28.28
C GLU A 205 -1.53 10.07 27.88
N PHE A 206 -2.55 9.50 28.54
CA PHE A 206 -3.93 9.91 28.36
C PHE A 206 -4.14 11.39 28.69
N LEU A 207 -3.62 11.89 29.81
CA LEU A 207 -3.70 13.32 30.16
C LEU A 207 -3.00 14.22 29.13
N VAL A 208 -1.85 13.80 28.59
CA VAL A 208 -1.17 14.51 27.50
C VAL A 208 -2.05 14.55 26.25
N GLN A 209 -2.75 13.46 25.91
CA GLN A 209 -3.65 13.42 24.76
C GLN A 209 -4.92 14.28 24.98
N VAL A 210 -5.47 14.26 26.19
CA VAL A 210 -6.61 15.11 26.57
C VAL A 210 -6.25 16.59 26.42
N ALA A 211 -5.05 17.00 26.85
CA ALA A 211 -4.60 18.38 26.72
C ALA A 211 -4.56 18.87 25.25
N LYS A 212 -4.32 17.95 24.30
CA LYS A 212 -4.29 18.22 22.86
C LYS A 212 -5.68 18.16 22.21
N SER A 213 -6.67 17.59 22.91
CA SER A 213 -8.01 17.36 22.38
C SER A 213 -8.95 18.48 22.77
N THR A 214 -9.73 18.97 21.79
CA THR A 214 -10.83 19.92 22.04
C THR A 214 -12.13 19.22 22.45
N THR A 215 -12.15 17.89 22.55
CA THR A 215 -13.37 17.09 22.66
C THR A 215 -13.54 16.35 23.99
N ALA A 216 -12.52 16.37 24.85
CA ALA A 216 -12.59 15.63 26.12
C ALA A 216 -13.50 16.38 27.11
N SER A 217 -14.67 15.80 27.39
CA SER A 217 -15.67 16.38 28.29
C SER A 217 -15.76 15.58 29.58
N VAL A 218 -15.89 16.27 30.72
CA VAL A 218 -16.17 15.63 32.02
C VAL A 218 -17.43 14.77 31.96
N ARG A 219 -18.39 15.13 31.08
CA ARG A 219 -19.62 14.35 30.86
C ARG A 219 -19.36 12.94 30.33
N HIS A 220 -18.31 12.72 29.52
CA HIS A 220 -17.94 11.36 29.10
C HIS A 220 -17.43 10.54 30.27
N LEU A 221 -16.63 11.17 31.14
CA LEU A 221 -16.07 10.52 32.32
C LEU A 221 -17.19 10.09 33.27
N ASP A 222 -18.16 10.98 33.53
CA ASP A 222 -19.35 10.67 34.33
C ASP A 222 -20.17 9.53 33.72
N CYS A 223 -20.35 9.53 32.40
CA CYS A 223 -21.08 8.47 31.69
C CYS A 223 -20.39 7.10 31.83
N LEU A 224 -19.06 7.05 31.67
CA LEU A 224 -18.27 5.82 31.82
C LEU A 224 -18.20 5.35 33.29
N ALA A 225 -18.09 6.28 34.24
CA ALA A 225 -18.15 5.96 35.66
C ALA A 225 -19.52 5.42 36.07
N GLY A 226 -20.60 5.99 35.53
CA GLY A 226 -21.97 5.47 35.68
C GLY A 226 -22.13 4.05 35.13
N ALA A 227 -21.33 3.67 34.13
CA ALA A 227 -21.25 2.30 33.60
C ALA A 227 -20.28 1.38 34.37
N GLY A 228 -19.70 1.85 35.50
CA GLY A 228 -18.89 1.04 36.40
C GLY A 228 -17.38 1.03 36.11
N LEU A 229 -16.88 1.91 35.25
CA LEU A 229 -15.44 2.05 34.99
C LEU A 229 -14.78 2.93 36.05
N THR A 230 -13.58 2.52 36.49
CA THR A 230 -12.72 3.34 37.35
C THR A 230 -11.97 4.39 36.53
N ALA A 231 -11.44 5.42 37.19
CA ALA A 231 -10.59 6.43 36.54
C ALA A 231 -9.42 5.79 35.77
N ALA A 232 -8.80 4.73 36.32
CA ALA A 232 -7.75 3.98 35.66
C ALA A 232 -8.25 3.29 34.37
N ASP A 233 -9.43 2.65 34.39
CA ASP A 233 -9.99 2.03 33.18
C ASP A 233 -10.25 3.06 32.09
N ILE A 234 -10.78 4.22 32.46
CA ILE A 234 -11.12 5.27 31.49
C ILE A 234 -9.84 5.76 30.79
N ALA A 235 -8.75 5.95 31.55
CA ALA A 235 -7.46 6.31 30.98
C ALA A 235 -6.91 5.25 30.02
N HIS A 236 -7.08 3.96 30.34
CA HIS A 236 -6.70 2.85 29.44
C HIS A 236 -7.62 2.73 28.21
N ASN A 237 -8.89 3.11 28.35
CA ASN A 237 -9.91 3.07 27.30
C ASN A 237 -10.14 4.45 26.66
N GLN A 238 -9.05 5.18 26.42
CA GLN A 238 -9.03 6.59 26.00
C GLN A 238 -9.92 6.93 24.79
N ASN A 239 -10.21 5.96 23.91
CA ASN A 239 -11.05 6.14 22.73
C ASN A 239 -12.46 6.64 23.03
N TYR A 240 -13.04 6.29 24.18
CA TYR A 240 -14.36 6.78 24.57
C TYR A 240 -14.38 8.29 24.87
N VAL A 241 -13.23 8.87 25.22
CA VAL A 241 -13.11 10.27 25.64
C VAL A 241 -12.52 11.15 24.53
N LEU A 242 -11.54 10.63 23.78
CA LEU A 242 -10.76 11.43 22.82
C LEU A 242 -11.43 11.62 21.44
N HIS A 243 -12.64 11.10 21.22
CA HIS A 243 -13.29 11.09 19.89
C HIS A 243 -14.60 11.87 19.75
N GLY A 244 -14.96 12.70 20.75
CA GLY A 244 -15.89 13.83 20.58
C GLY A 244 -17.30 13.50 20.06
N ARG A 245 -17.85 12.35 20.44
CA ARG A 245 -19.24 11.97 20.14
C ARG A 245 -20.09 11.92 21.41
N ASP A 246 -20.16 13.03 22.14
CA ASP A 246 -20.82 13.19 23.44
C ASP A 246 -22.26 12.68 23.45
N GLU A 247 -23.04 12.99 22.42
CA GLU A 247 -24.44 12.58 22.33
C GLU A 247 -24.64 11.09 21.98
N LEU A 248 -23.56 10.40 21.58
CA LEU A 248 -23.60 9.01 21.11
C LEU A 248 -22.96 8.01 22.08
N LEU A 249 -22.15 8.45 23.06
CA LEU A 249 -21.52 7.54 24.02
C LEU A 249 -22.55 6.76 24.83
N GLY A 250 -23.55 7.45 25.38
CA GLY A 250 -24.64 6.80 26.12
C GLY A 250 -25.38 5.77 25.26
N GLN A 251 -25.74 6.13 24.02
CA GLN A 251 -26.41 5.23 23.08
C GLN A 251 -25.55 4.00 22.74
N TYR A 252 -24.23 4.19 22.61
CA TYR A 252 -23.28 3.11 22.35
C TYR A 252 -23.19 2.14 23.54
N LEU A 253 -23.07 2.67 24.76
CA LEU A 253 -23.06 1.88 25.99
C LEU A 253 -24.40 1.14 26.19
N ASP A 254 -25.53 1.77 25.86
CA ASP A 254 -26.85 1.15 25.88
C ASP A 254 -26.95 -0.02 24.89
N VAL A 255 -26.39 0.11 23.68
CA VAL A 255 -26.34 -1.00 22.70
C VAL A 255 -25.58 -2.19 23.27
N ILE A 256 -24.34 -2.00 23.74
CA ILE A 256 -23.55 -3.14 24.26
C ILE A 256 -24.22 -3.75 25.49
N ALA A 257 -24.83 -2.92 26.36
CA ALA A 257 -25.56 -3.39 27.53
C ALA A 257 -26.81 -4.21 27.17
N ARG A 258 -27.59 -3.80 26.16
CA ARG A 258 -28.75 -4.55 25.65
C ARG A 258 -28.38 -5.97 25.18
N HIS A 259 -27.16 -6.15 24.68
CA HIS A 259 -26.63 -7.44 24.23
C HIS A 259 -25.88 -8.22 25.32
N GLY A 260 -25.90 -7.73 26.58
CA GLY A 260 -25.34 -8.41 27.75
C GLY A 260 -23.87 -8.14 28.04
N TYR A 261 -23.29 -7.09 27.45
CA TYR A 261 -21.90 -6.63 27.62
C TYR A 261 -21.81 -5.40 28.53
N ASN A 262 -22.43 -5.47 29.70
CA ASN A 262 -22.53 -4.35 30.66
C ASN A 262 -21.49 -4.41 31.79
N ASP A 263 -20.62 -5.41 31.82
CA ASP A 263 -19.55 -5.51 32.79
C ASP A 263 -18.30 -4.72 32.36
N ARG A 264 -17.46 -4.39 33.34
CA ARG A 264 -16.24 -3.59 33.15
C ARG A 264 -15.29 -4.17 32.09
N ALA A 265 -15.13 -5.50 32.02
CA ALA A 265 -14.21 -6.13 31.06
C ALA A 265 -14.77 -6.04 29.64
N SER A 266 -16.08 -6.23 29.48
CA SER A 266 -16.76 -6.08 28.19
C SER A 266 -16.72 -4.63 27.69
N ILE A 267 -17.02 -3.64 28.53
CA ILE A 267 -16.96 -2.23 28.11
C ILE A 267 -15.54 -1.84 27.67
N ALA A 268 -14.52 -2.34 28.38
CA ALA A 268 -13.13 -2.18 27.97
C ALA A 268 -12.85 -2.84 26.60
N ALA A 269 -13.35 -4.06 26.36
CA ALA A 269 -13.15 -4.75 25.09
C ALA A 269 -13.71 -3.98 23.87
N PHE A 270 -14.85 -3.30 24.02
CA PHE A 270 -15.51 -2.55 22.93
C PHE A 270 -14.92 -1.14 22.68
N HIS A 271 -13.94 -0.68 23.46
CA HIS A 271 -13.41 0.68 23.35
C HIS A 271 -12.79 0.99 21.98
N SER A 272 -12.19 0.00 21.32
CA SER A 272 -11.60 0.15 19.99
C SER A 272 -12.68 0.28 18.91
N ALA A 273 -13.78 -0.46 19.07
CA ALA A 273 -14.91 -0.46 18.16
C ALA A 273 -15.68 0.87 18.17
N TYR A 274 -15.71 1.60 19.29
CA TYR A 274 -16.38 2.92 19.41
C TYR A 274 -15.92 3.93 18.36
N THR A 275 -14.64 3.87 17.97
CA THR A 275 -14.04 4.79 17.01
C THR A 275 -14.45 4.50 15.56
N VAL A 276 -14.78 3.24 15.26
CA VAL A 276 -14.95 2.74 13.88
C VAL A 276 -16.39 2.38 13.57
N VAL A 277 -17.09 1.73 14.50
CA VAL A 277 -18.40 1.12 14.26
C VAL A 277 -19.51 2.05 14.74
N SER A 278 -20.43 2.39 13.84
CA SER A 278 -21.62 3.17 14.21
C SER A 278 -22.51 2.40 15.19
N THR A 279 -23.22 3.12 16.06
CA THR A 279 -24.18 2.54 17.03
C THR A 279 -25.22 1.65 16.35
N TRP A 280 -25.72 2.07 15.18
CA TRP A 280 -26.67 1.29 14.37
C TRP A 280 -26.05 -0.01 13.83
N SER A 281 -24.84 0.06 13.25
CA SER A 281 -24.15 -1.13 12.74
C SER A 281 -23.81 -2.09 13.87
N LEU A 282 -23.39 -1.58 15.03
CA LEU A 282 -23.06 -2.40 16.19
C LEU A 282 -24.28 -3.16 16.70
N ASP A 283 -25.44 -2.50 16.83
CA ASP A 283 -26.67 -3.17 17.29
C ASP A 283 -27.07 -4.33 16.37
N LYS A 284 -26.96 -4.12 15.06
CA LYS A 284 -27.22 -5.16 14.06
C LYS A 284 -26.22 -6.32 14.13
N LEU A 285 -24.92 -6.01 14.23
CA LEU A 285 -23.86 -7.02 14.33
C LEU A 285 -23.98 -7.85 15.62
N LEU A 286 -24.26 -7.20 16.75
CA LEU A 286 -24.47 -7.90 18.03
C LEU A 286 -25.76 -8.71 18.05
N THR A 287 -26.81 -8.27 17.36
CA THR A 287 -28.04 -9.08 17.16
C THR A 287 -27.71 -10.38 16.42
N VAL A 288 -26.86 -10.33 15.38
CA VAL A 288 -26.44 -11.51 14.61
C VAL A 288 -25.57 -12.46 15.43
N VAL A 289 -24.65 -11.94 16.25
CA VAL A 289 -23.78 -12.75 17.14
C VAL A 289 -24.52 -13.25 18.37
N GLY A 290 -25.56 -12.56 18.82
CA GLY A 290 -26.28 -12.82 20.08
C GLY A 290 -26.61 -14.30 20.35
N PRO A 291 -27.15 -15.06 19.39
CA PRO A 291 -27.43 -16.50 19.55
C PRO A 291 -26.19 -17.37 19.84
N LEU A 292 -25.00 -16.87 19.53
CA LEU A 292 -23.70 -17.53 19.65
C LEU A 292 -22.89 -17.03 20.85
N ASN A 293 -23.50 -16.17 21.67
CA ASN A 293 -22.81 -15.42 22.70
C ASN A 293 -22.20 -16.33 23.78
N ASN A 294 -20.87 -16.31 23.87
CA ASN A 294 -20.14 -16.70 25.07
C ASN A 294 -19.63 -15.40 25.73
N ARG A 295 -20.21 -15.04 26.88
CA ARG A 295 -19.88 -13.78 27.59
C ARG A 295 -18.40 -13.68 27.99
N GLY A 296 -17.67 -14.79 28.04
CA GLY A 296 -16.21 -14.80 28.23
C GLY A 296 -15.39 -14.31 27.03
N ALA A 297 -16.01 -14.01 25.89
CA ALA A 297 -15.35 -13.70 24.62
C ALA A 297 -15.59 -12.25 24.13
N ALA A 298 -15.89 -11.30 25.03
CA ALA A 298 -16.21 -9.91 24.64
C ALA A 298 -15.14 -9.27 23.72
N THR A 299 -13.85 -9.53 23.96
CA THR A 299 -12.76 -9.08 23.09
C THR A 299 -12.83 -9.68 21.69
N GLU A 300 -13.15 -10.97 21.57
CA GLU A 300 -13.30 -11.64 20.28
C GLU A 300 -14.50 -11.08 19.52
N VAL A 301 -15.62 -10.81 20.21
CA VAL A 301 -16.82 -10.23 19.61
C VAL A 301 -16.60 -8.77 19.20
N ALA A 302 -15.93 -7.96 20.02
CA ALA A 302 -15.58 -6.58 19.67
C ALA A 302 -14.66 -6.54 18.43
N ASN A 303 -13.61 -7.37 18.40
CA ASN A 303 -12.73 -7.51 17.25
C ASN A 303 -13.48 -8.02 16.01
N TRP A 304 -14.39 -8.98 16.20
CA TRP A 304 -15.26 -9.47 15.16
C TRP A 304 -16.15 -8.37 14.58
N ALA A 305 -16.81 -7.57 15.43
CA ALA A 305 -17.69 -6.49 14.98
C ALA A 305 -16.93 -5.43 14.18
N VAL A 306 -15.69 -5.11 14.58
CA VAL A 306 -14.80 -4.23 13.80
C VAL A 306 -14.46 -4.84 12.43
N ARG A 307 -14.10 -6.13 12.38
CA ARG A 307 -13.81 -6.83 11.12
C ARG A 307 -15.03 -6.88 10.19
N ALA A 308 -16.20 -7.22 10.74
CA ALA A 308 -17.45 -7.27 9.99
C ALA A 308 -17.79 -5.88 9.44
N HIS A 309 -17.74 -4.83 10.26
CA HIS A 309 -18.09 -3.47 9.84
C HIS A 309 -17.25 -2.97 8.64
N ARG A 310 -15.98 -3.36 8.54
CA ARG A 310 -15.10 -2.97 7.42
C ARG A 310 -15.55 -3.50 6.05
N ARG A 311 -16.36 -4.56 6.01
CA ARG A 311 -16.89 -5.14 4.76
C ARG A 311 -18.15 -4.44 4.23
N GLY A 312 -18.74 -3.51 5.00
CA GLY A 312 -19.79 -2.62 4.51
C GLY A 312 -21.23 -3.11 4.76
N ASN A 313 -21.72 -4.11 4.02
CA ASN A 313 -23.16 -4.42 3.98
C ASN A 313 -23.65 -5.27 5.16
N VAL A 314 -23.87 -4.66 6.32
CA VAL A 314 -24.37 -5.34 7.54
C VAL A 314 -25.71 -6.06 7.31
N GLU A 315 -26.60 -5.47 6.50
CA GLU A 315 -27.91 -6.05 6.16
C GLU A 315 -27.79 -7.37 5.39
N SER A 316 -26.73 -7.54 4.60
CA SER A 316 -26.47 -8.79 3.88
C SER A 316 -26.12 -9.93 4.82
N LEU A 317 -25.31 -9.65 5.85
CA LEU A 317 -24.98 -10.63 6.88
C LEU A 317 -26.20 -10.97 7.74
N GLU A 318 -27.01 -9.97 8.13
CA GLU A 318 -28.26 -10.18 8.87
C GLU A 318 -29.20 -11.12 8.10
N TYR A 319 -29.43 -10.83 6.82
CA TYR A 319 -30.23 -11.66 5.94
C TYR A 319 -29.68 -13.10 5.82
N LEU A 320 -28.36 -13.25 5.64
CA LEU A 320 -27.75 -14.57 5.51
C LEU A 320 -27.82 -15.36 6.82
N ALA A 321 -27.63 -14.70 7.97
CA ALA A 321 -27.72 -15.33 9.27
C ALA A 321 -29.14 -15.81 9.59
N GLU A 322 -30.17 -15.11 9.12
CA GLU A 322 -31.57 -15.52 9.24
C GLU A 322 -31.87 -16.75 8.36
N ARG A 323 -31.42 -16.75 7.10
CA ARG A 323 -31.70 -17.83 6.14
C ARG A 323 -30.82 -19.07 6.34
N MET A 324 -29.58 -18.88 6.76
CA MET A 324 -28.58 -19.95 6.94
C MET A 324 -27.85 -19.80 8.29
N PRO A 325 -28.52 -20.07 9.42
CA PRO A 325 -27.99 -19.79 10.75
C PRO A 325 -26.62 -20.42 11.02
N ALA A 326 -25.70 -19.62 11.57
CA ALA A 326 -24.44 -20.12 12.09
C ALA A 326 -24.65 -20.74 13.48
N LYS A 327 -23.88 -21.79 13.82
CA LYS A 327 -23.90 -22.43 15.14
C LYS A 327 -22.72 -22.03 16.04
N THR A 328 -21.71 -21.40 15.47
CA THR A 328 -20.49 -20.94 16.16
C THR A 328 -20.02 -19.61 15.58
N LEU A 329 -19.22 -18.86 16.34
CA LEU A 329 -18.61 -17.61 15.85
C LEU A 329 -17.72 -17.85 14.63
N ASP A 330 -17.04 -18.98 14.55
CA ASP A 330 -16.26 -19.37 13.36
C ASP A 330 -17.13 -19.64 12.13
N ALA A 331 -18.27 -20.29 12.31
CA ALA A 331 -19.22 -20.47 11.22
C ALA A 331 -19.79 -19.11 10.77
N LEU A 332 -19.96 -18.16 11.69
CA LEU A 332 -20.36 -16.80 11.35
C LEU A 332 -19.23 -16.01 10.65
N ASN A 333 -17.97 -16.22 11.05
CA ASN A 333 -16.79 -15.68 10.34
C ASN A 333 -16.76 -16.13 8.88
N GLN A 334 -17.04 -17.40 8.62
CA GLN A 334 -17.11 -17.96 7.26
C GLN A 334 -18.23 -17.34 6.39
N ARG A 335 -19.18 -16.60 6.99
CA ARG A 335 -20.27 -15.91 6.29
C ARG A 335 -19.97 -14.43 6.01
N LEU A 336 -18.85 -13.89 6.49
CA LEU A 336 -18.53 -12.46 6.33
C LEU A 336 -18.37 -12.02 4.87
N PHE A 337 -18.05 -12.93 3.95
CA PHE A 337 -18.02 -12.63 2.50
C PHE A 337 -19.35 -12.08 1.98
N ALA A 338 -20.47 -12.42 2.64
CA ALA A 338 -21.78 -11.93 2.25
C ALA A 338 -21.92 -10.41 2.39
N MET A 339 -21.13 -9.79 3.26
CA MET A 339 -21.10 -8.33 3.42
C MET A 339 -20.45 -7.63 2.22
N ASP A 340 -19.64 -8.34 1.44
CA ASP A 340 -19.07 -7.84 0.19
C ASP A 340 -20.11 -7.88 -0.94
N ILE A 341 -21.28 -8.49 -0.72
CA ILE A 341 -22.39 -8.55 -1.68
C ILE A 341 -23.48 -7.59 -1.22
N GLY A 342 -23.99 -6.74 -2.13
CA GLY A 342 -25.14 -5.88 -1.83
C GLY A 342 -26.39 -6.69 -1.43
N PRO A 343 -27.22 -6.22 -0.48
CA PRO A 343 -28.29 -7.02 0.11
C PRO A 343 -29.34 -7.48 -0.91
N ALA A 344 -29.61 -6.65 -1.93
CA ALA A 344 -30.56 -6.98 -2.99
C ALA A 344 -30.05 -8.11 -3.90
N LEU A 345 -28.76 -8.09 -4.24
CA LEU A 345 -28.12 -9.13 -5.04
C LEU A 345 -28.01 -10.44 -4.26
N LEU A 346 -27.65 -10.38 -2.97
CA LEU A 346 -27.59 -11.56 -2.13
C LEU A 346 -28.95 -12.25 -2.02
N ARG A 347 -30.03 -11.48 -1.82
CA ARG A 347 -31.40 -12.01 -1.84
C ARG A 347 -31.74 -12.68 -3.16
N TYR A 348 -31.45 -12.03 -4.28
CA TYR A 348 -31.68 -12.60 -5.61
C TYR A 348 -30.96 -13.95 -5.78
N VAL A 349 -29.69 -14.02 -5.40
CA VAL A 349 -28.87 -15.23 -5.56
C VAL A 349 -29.36 -16.37 -4.65
N VAL A 350 -29.77 -16.06 -3.42
CA VAL A 350 -30.28 -17.07 -2.47
C VAL A 350 -31.70 -17.53 -2.83
N GLU A 351 -32.61 -16.61 -3.16
CA GLU A 351 -34.04 -16.90 -3.36
C GLU A 351 -34.37 -17.28 -4.80
N GLU A 352 -33.84 -16.57 -5.79
CA GLU A 352 -34.19 -16.76 -7.21
C GLU A 352 -33.23 -17.75 -7.90
N GLN A 353 -31.94 -17.72 -7.57
CA GLN A 353 -30.95 -18.69 -8.11
C GLN A 353 -30.78 -19.95 -7.26
N GLY A 354 -31.41 -20.01 -6.08
CA GLY A 354 -31.48 -21.22 -5.26
C GLY A 354 -30.19 -21.59 -4.53
N LEU A 355 -29.23 -20.66 -4.38
CA LEU A 355 -28.01 -20.88 -3.58
C LEU A 355 -28.33 -20.82 -2.07
N THR A 356 -29.03 -21.85 -1.60
CA THR A 356 -29.57 -21.95 -0.23
C THR A 356 -28.62 -22.66 0.75
N ASP A 357 -27.50 -23.18 0.27
CA ASP A 357 -26.44 -23.77 1.08
C ASP A 357 -25.23 -22.83 1.17
N ILE A 358 -24.62 -22.74 2.36
CA ILE A 358 -23.53 -21.80 2.61
C ILE A 358 -22.28 -22.14 1.80
N ARG A 359 -21.99 -23.43 1.59
CA ARG A 359 -20.85 -23.86 0.80
C ARG A 359 -21.09 -23.57 -0.67
N ALA A 360 -22.28 -23.85 -1.19
CA ALA A 360 -22.64 -23.49 -2.56
C ALA A 360 -22.55 -21.97 -2.82
N LEU A 361 -23.01 -21.14 -1.88
CA LEU A 361 -22.91 -19.68 -1.98
C LEU A 361 -21.46 -19.19 -1.89
N TYR A 362 -20.65 -19.79 -1.02
CA TYR A 362 -19.22 -19.51 -0.89
C TYR A 362 -18.46 -19.88 -2.18
N ASP A 363 -18.67 -21.10 -2.68
CA ASP A 363 -18.06 -21.61 -3.90
C ASP A 363 -18.45 -20.71 -5.09
N TRP A 364 -19.72 -20.32 -5.19
CA TRP A 364 -20.16 -19.36 -6.19
C TRP A 364 -19.46 -18.01 -6.06
N PHE A 365 -19.40 -17.42 -4.86
CA PHE A 365 -18.78 -16.11 -4.66
C PHE A 365 -17.31 -16.07 -5.10
N TYR A 366 -16.53 -17.11 -4.75
CA TYR A 366 -15.09 -17.14 -5.04
C TYR A 366 -14.73 -17.74 -6.41
N ALA A 367 -15.54 -18.66 -6.96
CA ALA A 367 -15.24 -19.32 -8.23
C ALA A 367 -15.98 -18.71 -9.43
N ASP A 368 -17.22 -18.27 -9.24
CA ASP A 368 -18.15 -17.93 -10.33
C ASP A 368 -18.59 -16.46 -10.33
N ALA A 369 -18.50 -15.75 -9.21
CA ALA A 369 -19.02 -14.38 -9.05
C ALA A 369 -17.95 -13.29 -9.26
N TRP A 370 -17.09 -13.44 -10.27
CA TRP A 370 -15.99 -12.50 -10.48
C TRP A 370 -16.49 -11.06 -10.70
N GLY A 371 -16.08 -10.13 -9.82
CA GLY A 371 -16.50 -8.72 -9.83
C GLY A 371 -17.77 -8.40 -9.03
N VAL A 372 -18.35 -9.37 -8.34
CA VAL A 372 -19.60 -9.20 -7.56
C VAL A 372 -19.49 -8.12 -6.48
N LYS A 373 -18.31 -7.96 -5.87
CA LYS A 373 -18.03 -6.97 -4.82
C LYS A 373 -18.07 -5.52 -5.31
N ASP A 374 -17.87 -5.32 -6.62
CA ASP A 374 -17.81 -3.98 -7.22
C ASP A 374 -19.22 -3.46 -7.56
N TYR A 375 -20.24 -4.30 -7.42
CA TYR A 375 -21.63 -3.97 -7.67
C TYR A 375 -22.24 -3.19 -6.50
N ALA A 376 -22.50 -1.91 -6.73
CA ALA A 376 -23.10 -0.99 -5.76
C ALA A 376 -24.61 -0.81 -5.99
N GLY A 377 -25.27 -1.87 -6.49
CA GLY A 377 -26.66 -1.85 -6.94
C GLY A 377 -27.68 -1.29 -5.95
N PRO A 378 -28.89 -0.99 -6.42
CA PRO A 378 -29.95 -0.46 -5.57
C PRO A 378 -30.35 -1.49 -4.49
N ARG A 379 -30.88 -1.01 -3.36
CA ARG A 379 -31.43 -1.85 -2.29
C ARG A 379 -32.63 -2.70 -2.74
N ILE A 380 -33.32 -2.27 -3.79
CA ILE A 380 -34.48 -2.96 -4.37
C ILE A 380 -34.21 -3.09 -5.87
N LEU A 381 -34.27 -4.32 -6.37
CA LEU A 381 -34.08 -4.61 -7.79
C LEU A 381 -35.39 -4.38 -8.53
N ASP A 382 -35.35 -3.51 -9.55
CA ASP A 382 -36.37 -3.49 -10.58
C ASP A 382 -36.10 -4.56 -11.64
N ASP A 383 -37.06 -4.75 -12.55
CA ASP A 383 -36.97 -5.82 -13.53
C ASP A 383 -35.82 -5.62 -14.54
N ALA A 384 -35.49 -4.38 -14.88
CA ALA A 384 -34.35 -4.08 -15.75
C ALA A 384 -33.03 -4.46 -15.05
N GLU A 385 -32.89 -4.17 -13.75
CA GLU A 385 -31.74 -4.57 -12.95
C GLU A 385 -31.63 -6.09 -12.83
N ARG A 386 -32.75 -6.78 -12.63
CA ARG A 386 -32.80 -8.26 -12.61
C ARG A 386 -32.28 -8.87 -13.90
N VAL A 387 -32.62 -8.31 -15.07
CA VAL A 387 -32.10 -8.78 -16.37
C VAL A 387 -30.58 -8.67 -16.42
N LEU A 388 -30.00 -7.59 -15.91
CA LEU A 388 -28.53 -7.42 -15.87
C LEU A 388 -27.87 -8.43 -14.95
N ILE A 389 -28.45 -8.65 -13.77
CA ILE A 389 -27.95 -9.63 -12.79
C ILE A 389 -28.07 -11.05 -13.36
N GLU A 390 -29.19 -11.40 -14.00
CA GLU A 390 -29.41 -12.72 -14.58
C GLU A 390 -28.38 -13.04 -15.68
N ASP A 391 -28.10 -12.08 -16.56
CA ASP A 391 -27.07 -12.24 -17.60
C ASP A 391 -25.67 -12.38 -16.99
N ALA A 392 -25.31 -11.54 -16.00
CA ALA A 392 -24.04 -11.64 -15.28
C ALA A 392 -23.88 -13.00 -14.57
N PHE A 393 -24.96 -13.50 -13.95
CA PHE A 393 -24.98 -14.80 -13.27
C PHE A 393 -24.78 -15.94 -14.28
N ARG A 394 -25.53 -15.95 -15.38
CA ARG A 394 -25.44 -16.98 -16.44
C ARG A 394 -24.04 -17.04 -17.06
N ARG A 395 -23.39 -15.88 -17.21
CA ARG A 395 -22.05 -15.75 -17.81
C ARG A 395 -20.91 -15.93 -16.80
N LYS A 396 -21.21 -15.98 -15.50
CA LYS A 396 -20.20 -15.97 -14.42
C LYS A 396 -19.26 -14.76 -14.50
N ASN A 397 -19.83 -13.59 -14.85
CA ASN A 397 -19.07 -12.35 -15.05
C ASN A 397 -19.84 -11.15 -14.47
N PHE A 398 -19.56 -10.84 -13.21
CA PHE A 398 -20.14 -9.70 -12.49
C PHE A 398 -19.31 -8.42 -12.63
N ALA A 399 -18.07 -8.49 -13.14
CA ALA A 399 -17.20 -7.31 -13.30
C ALA A 399 -17.79 -6.27 -14.26
N VAL A 400 -18.63 -6.71 -15.20
CA VAL A 400 -19.34 -5.82 -16.14
C VAL A 400 -20.65 -5.27 -15.57
N LEU A 401 -21.18 -5.85 -14.48
CA LEU A 401 -22.52 -5.55 -13.96
C LEU A 401 -22.67 -4.10 -13.53
N GLU A 402 -21.73 -3.58 -12.73
CA GLU A 402 -21.76 -2.19 -12.29
C GLU A 402 -21.59 -1.21 -13.46
N GLY A 403 -20.76 -1.56 -14.44
CA GLY A 403 -20.60 -0.79 -15.68
C GLY A 403 -21.89 -0.74 -16.49
N ASN A 404 -22.56 -1.88 -16.66
CA ASN A 404 -23.84 -2.00 -17.34
C ASN A 404 -24.93 -1.18 -16.62
N ARG A 405 -24.99 -1.26 -15.28
CA ARG A 405 -25.91 -0.47 -14.46
C ARG A 405 -25.71 1.02 -14.67
N LYS A 406 -24.47 1.50 -14.60
CA LYS A 406 -24.14 2.92 -14.83
C LYS A 406 -24.50 3.34 -16.25
N CYS A 407 -24.15 2.53 -17.25
CA CYS A 407 -24.49 2.78 -18.65
C CYS A 407 -26.01 2.96 -18.85
N LEU A 408 -26.82 2.03 -18.29
CA LEU A 408 -28.27 2.14 -18.32
C LEU A 408 -28.78 3.39 -17.57
N ALA A 409 -28.25 3.66 -16.38
CA ALA A 409 -28.65 4.81 -15.57
C ALA A 409 -28.31 6.15 -16.26
N ASP A 410 -27.15 6.26 -16.89
CA ASP A 410 -26.70 7.46 -17.61
C ASP A 410 -27.59 7.75 -18.82
N VAL A 411 -27.90 6.72 -19.62
CA VAL A 411 -28.81 6.87 -20.78
C VAL A 411 -30.22 7.25 -20.33
N VAL A 412 -30.76 6.59 -19.31
CA VAL A 412 -32.07 6.91 -18.75
C VAL A 412 -32.10 8.33 -18.19
N SER A 413 -31.07 8.74 -17.43
CA SER A 413 -30.99 10.08 -16.84
C SER A 413 -30.89 11.15 -17.91
N ALA A 414 -30.06 10.94 -18.94
CA ALA A 414 -29.91 11.86 -20.07
C ALA A 414 -31.23 12.09 -20.82
N ARG A 415 -32.11 11.08 -20.88
CA ARG A 415 -33.43 11.20 -21.51
C ARG A 415 -34.47 11.85 -20.63
N VAL A 416 -34.47 11.59 -19.33
CA VAL A 416 -35.48 12.14 -18.42
C VAL A 416 -35.20 13.62 -18.12
N ARG A 417 -33.93 14.01 -17.99
CA ARG A 417 -33.51 15.34 -17.55
C ARG A 417 -34.12 16.51 -18.37
N PRO A 418 -34.25 16.45 -19.70
CA PRO A 418 -34.86 17.53 -20.48
C PRO A 418 -36.37 17.72 -20.25
N PHE A 419 -37.09 16.67 -19.83
CA PHE A 419 -38.56 16.70 -19.71
C PHE A 419 -39.05 17.05 -18.30
N ILE A 420 -38.16 17.14 -17.32
CA ILE A 420 -38.50 17.47 -15.94
C ILE A 420 -37.78 18.74 -15.55
N ALA A 421 -38.53 19.83 -15.48
CA ALA A 421 -38.01 21.12 -15.05
C ALA A 421 -37.66 21.08 -13.56
N SER A 422 -36.48 21.60 -13.22
CA SER A 422 -36.12 21.88 -11.83
C SER A 422 -37.08 22.93 -11.27
N PRO A 423 -37.54 22.80 -10.01
CA PRO A 423 -38.39 23.79 -9.38
C PRO A 423 -37.65 25.13 -9.28
N VAL A 424 -38.41 26.22 -9.47
CA VAL A 424 -37.90 27.60 -9.42
C VAL A 424 -37.86 28.10 -7.97
N ASP A 425 -38.81 27.65 -7.16
CA ASP A 425 -38.84 27.85 -5.72
C ASP A 425 -37.99 26.80 -4.99
N ARG A 426 -37.39 27.20 -3.86
CA ARG A 426 -36.54 26.32 -3.03
C ARG A 426 -37.31 25.76 -1.83
N THR A 427 -38.56 25.37 -2.03
CA THR A 427 -39.38 24.75 -0.98
C THR A 427 -39.11 23.24 -0.93
N ASP A 428 -39.11 22.65 0.27
CA ASP A 428 -38.88 21.20 0.42
C ASP A 428 -39.94 20.39 -0.36
N GLU A 429 -41.18 20.86 -0.38
CA GLU A 429 -42.31 20.25 -1.08
C GLU A 429 -42.12 20.23 -2.61
N SER A 430 -41.64 21.33 -3.21
CA SER A 430 -41.37 21.40 -4.66
C SER A 430 -40.22 20.51 -5.08
N TRP A 431 -39.15 20.42 -4.26
CA TRP A 431 -38.03 19.51 -4.48
C TRP A 431 -38.43 18.05 -4.31
N GLU A 432 -39.26 17.72 -3.33
CA GLU A 432 -39.79 16.37 -3.17
C GLU A 432 -40.66 15.95 -4.36
N ALA A 433 -41.54 16.85 -4.83
CA ALA A 433 -42.36 16.63 -6.02
C ALA A 433 -41.50 16.43 -7.28
N TYR A 434 -40.45 17.24 -7.46
CA TYR A 434 -39.47 17.09 -8.55
C TYR A 434 -38.75 15.73 -8.49
N HIS A 435 -38.21 15.33 -7.34
CA HIS A 435 -37.54 14.04 -7.18
C HIS A 435 -38.50 12.85 -7.39
N LYS A 436 -39.77 12.99 -7.00
CA LYS A 436 -40.81 11.99 -7.26
C LYS A 436 -41.13 11.87 -8.74
N ALA A 437 -41.36 13.00 -9.43
CA ALA A 437 -41.62 13.03 -10.87
C ALA A 437 -40.44 12.43 -11.65
N ARG A 438 -39.21 12.77 -11.23
CA ARG A 438 -37.98 12.22 -11.81
C ARG A 438 -37.87 10.71 -11.65
N ARG A 439 -38.03 10.18 -10.44
CA ARG A 439 -38.00 8.72 -10.20
C ARG A 439 -39.06 7.99 -11.02
N GLN A 440 -40.26 8.55 -11.16
CA GLN A 440 -41.33 7.95 -11.96
C GLN A 440 -41.01 7.93 -13.46
N ALA A 441 -40.43 9.01 -13.99
CA ALA A 441 -40.02 9.05 -15.40
C ALA A 441 -38.83 8.12 -15.69
N GLU A 442 -37.83 8.09 -14.79
CA GLU A 442 -36.69 7.16 -14.90
C GLU A 442 -37.16 5.70 -14.86
N PHE A 443 -38.13 5.37 -13.99
CA PHE A 443 -38.73 4.03 -13.95
C PHE A 443 -39.45 3.65 -15.25
N ARG A 444 -40.28 4.55 -15.81
CA ARG A 444 -40.98 4.29 -17.09
C ARG A 444 -40.00 4.04 -18.22
N GLU A 445 -38.89 4.77 -18.24
CA GLU A 445 -37.91 4.63 -19.31
C GLU A 445 -37.06 3.37 -19.18
N ARG A 446 -36.76 2.93 -17.95
CA ARG A 446 -36.17 1.61 -17.70
C ARG A 446 -37.10 0.48 -18.16
N GLU A 447 -38.40 0.57 -17.88
CA GLU A 447 -39.39 -0.39 -18.37
C GLU A 447 -39.49 -0.42 -19.90
N ALA A 448 -39.39 0.74 -20.57
CA ALA A 448 -39.37 0.81 -22.03
C ALA A 448 -38.14 0.14 -22.66
N LEU A 449 -36.98 0.24 -21.99
CA LEU A 449 -35.72 -0.36 -22.45
C LEU A 449 -35.61 -1.86 -22.14
N LYS A 450 -36.29 -2.36 -21.11
CA LYS A 450 -36.23 -3.75 -20.62
C LYS A 450 -36.31 -4.81 -21.73
N PRO A 451 -37.22 -4.76 -22.72
CA PRO A 451 -37.31 -5.80 -23.76
C PRO A 451 -36.06 -5.90 -24.64
N PHE A 452 -35.27 -4.83 -24.75
CA PHE A 452 -34.08 -4.78 -25.60
C PHE A 452 -32.83 -5.29 -24.88
N LEU A 453 -32.77 -5.18 -23.55
CA LEU A 453 -31.59 -5.54 -22.76
C LEU A 453 -31.10 -6.97 -23.01
N PRO A 454 -31.93 -8.04 -22.96
CA PRO A 454 -31.45 -9.40 -23.20
C PRO A 454 -30.86 -9.58 -24.60
N VAL A 455 -31.45 -8.93 -25.60
CA VAL A 455 -31.00 -9.04 -27.00
C VAL A 455 -29.65 -8.36 -27.18
N MET A 456 -29.45 -7.21 -26.55
CA MET A 456 -28.20 -6.45 -26.59
C MET A 456 -27.10 -7.19 -25.85
N LEU A 457 -27.33 -7.58 -24.60
CA LEU A 457 -26.39 -8.36 -23.77
C LEU A 457 -25.95 -9.65 -24.47
N ASN A 458 -26.89 -10.34 -25.15
CA ASN A 458 -26.53 -11.52 -25.92
C ASN A 458 -25.64 -11.21 -27.13
N ALA A 459 -25.87 -10.09 -27.81
CA ALA A 459 -25.06 -9.68 -28.97
C ALA A 459 -23.69 -9.10 -28.60
N THR A 460 -23.54 -8.60 -27.36
CA THR A 460 -22.33 -7.91 -26.86
C THR A 460 -21.60 -8.72 -25.79
N HIS A 461 -21.89 -10.03 -25.68
CA HIS A 461 -21.31 -10.92 -24.68
C HIS A 461 -21.42 -10.43 -23.22
N GLY A 462 -22.50 -9.73 -22.91
CA GLY A 462 -22.86 -9.30 -21.55
C GLY A 462 -22.48 -7.86 -21.20
N VAL A 463 -22.12 -7.03 -22.18
CA VAL A 463 -21.77 -5.61 -21.95
C VAL A 463 -22.80 -4.68 -22.60
N LEU A 464 -23.39 -3.78 -21.84
CA LEU A 464 -24.27 -2.75 -22.40
C LEU A 464 -23.45 -1.66 -23.08
N LEU A 465 -23.71 -1.48 -24.37
CA LEU A 465 -23.11 -0.42 -25.17
C LEU A 465 -24.01 0.82 -25.18
N ARG A 466 -23.41 1.98 -24.96
CA ARG A 466 -24.15 3.23 -24.83
C ARG A 466 -24.79 3.60 -26.16
N SER A 467 -24.06 3.48 -27.27
CA SER A 467 -24.59 3.78 -28.61
C SER A 467 -25.83 2.94 -28.95
N LEU A 468 -25.81 1.64 -28.62
CA LEU A 468 -26.95 0.76 -28.84
C LEU A 468 -28.13 1.14 -27.94
N LEU A 469 -27.89 1.47 -26.66
CA LEU A 469 -28.95 1.90 -25.73
C LEU A 469 -29.59 3.20 -26.18
N GLU A 470 -28.78 4.20 -26.56
CA GLU A 470 -29.23 5.50 -27.07
C GLU A 470 -30.08 5.35 -28.32
N THR A 471 -29.75 4.40 -29.19
CA THR A 471 -30.48 4.17 -30.44
C THR A 471 -31.73 3.29 -30.25
N ALA A 472 -31.74 2.37 -29.27
CA ALA A 472 -32.89 1.52 -28.91
C ALA A 472 -34.19 2.31 -28.65
N SER A 473 -34.06 3.59 -28.28
CA SER A 473 -35.18 4.46 -27.93
C SER A 473 -35.66 5.36 -29.05
N GLN A 474 -34.97 5.39 -30.19
CA GLN A 474 -35.41 6.20 -31.32
C GLN A 474 -36.46 5.40 -32.10
N ALA A 475 -37.68 5.95 -32.18
CA ALA A 475 -38.84 5.27 -32.75
C ALA A 475 -38.68 4.84 -34.23
N GLU A 476 -37.67 5.35 -34.94
CA GLU A 476 -37.44 5.10 -36.37
C GLU A 476 -36.44 3.96 -36.67
N SER A 477 -35.63 3.52 -35.70
CA SER A 477 -34.60 2.49 -35.90
C SER A 477 -34.91 1.24 -35.09
N SER A 478 -35.21 0.12 -35.78
CA SER A 478 -35.47 -1.15 -35.10
C SER A 478 -34.15 -1.74 -34.56
N MET A 479 -34.12 -2.11 -33.27
CA MET A 479 -32.99 -2.83 -32.64
C MET A 479 -32.45 -4.01 -33.50
N PRO A 480 -33.30 -4.81 -34.17
CA PRO A 480 -32.82 -5.84 -35.10
C PRO A 480 -31.93 -5.33 -36.24
N ALA A 481 -32.20 -4.14 -36.78
CA ALA A 481 -31.42 -3.55 -37.86
C ALA A 481 -30.05 -3.03 -37.38
N LEU A 482 -29.94 -2.56 -36.14
CA LEU A 482 -28.65 -2.18 -35.55
C LEU A 482 -27.81 -3.41 -35.21
N LEU A 483 -28.46 -4.43 -34.65
CA LEU A 483 -27.79 -5.69 -34.34
C LEU A 483 -27.35 -6.45 -35.58
N SER A 484 -28.03 -6.29 -36.72
CA SER A 484 -27.59 -6.87 -37.99
C SER A 484 -26.33 -6.20 -38.54
N VAL A 485 -26.07 -4.93 -38.18
CA VAL A 485 -24.81 -4.23 -38.48
C VAL A 485 -23.73 -4.57 -37.43
N PHE A 486 -24.10 -4.63 -36.16
CA PHE A 486 -23.16 -4.82 -35.05
C PHE A 486 -22.58 -6.23 -34.94
N ARG A 487 -23.39 -7.28 -35.14
CA ARG A 487 -22.92 -8.67 -35.01
C ARG A 487 -21.79 -9.01 -36.00
N PRO A 488 -21.91 -8.68 -37.31
CA PRO A 488 -20.79 -8.86 -38.24
C PRO A 488 -19.55 -8.09 -37.81
N LEU A 489 -19.71 -6.89 -37.27
CA LEU A 489 -18.60 -6.04 -36.85
C LEU A 489 -17.82 -6.65 -35.68
N ILE A 490 -18.50 -7.15 -34.64
CA ILE A 490 -17.84 -7.86 -33.53
C ILE A 490 -17.16 -9.13 -34.02
N ALA A 491 -17.84 -9.92 -34.85
CA ALA A 491 -17.29 -11.15 -35.39
C ALA A 491 -16.03 -10.89 -36.25
N ASP A 492 -16.02 -9.83 -37.05
CA ASP A 492 -14.86 -9.42 -37.85
C ASP A 492 -13.72 -8.89 -36.97
N THR A 493 -14.05 -8.08 -35.96
CA THR A 493 -13.09 -7.56 -34.98
C THR A 493 -12.43 -8.70 -34.19
N ALA A 494 -13.20 -9.72 -33.79
CA ALA A 494 -12.73 -10.95 -33.12
C ALA A 494 -11.99 -11.93 -34.05
N ARG A 495 -11.78 -11.56 -35.32
CA ARG A 495 -10.85 -12.23 -36.26
C ARG A 495 -9.59 -11.41 -36.47
N GLY A 496 -9.32 -10.46 -35.59
CA GLY A 496 -8.20 -9.51 -35.72
C GLY A 496 -8.42 -8.45 -36.79
N ARG A 497 -9.61 -8.38 -37.42
CA ARG A 497 -9.96 -7.37 -38.43
C ARG A 497 -10.70 -6.21 -37.79
N GLY A 498 -11.81 -5.76 -38.37
CA GLY A 498 -12.56 -4.59 -37.95
C GLY A 498 -12.43 -3.41 -38.92
N PRO A 499 -12.90 -2.22 -38.49
CA PRO A 499 -12.96 -1.03 -39.32
C PRO A 499 -11.60 -0.62 -39.88
N ASN A 500 -11.59 -0.08 -41.10
CA ASN A 500 -10.39 0.47 -41.75
C ASN A 500 -10.60 1.92 -42.26
N GLY A 501 -11.76 2.50 -41.94
CA GLY A 501 -12.11 3.88 -42.29
C GLY A 501 -11.22 4.91 -41.59
N PRO A 502 -11.13 6.14 -42.15
CA PRO A 502 -10.33 7.21 -41.56
C PRO A 502 -10.87 7.70 -40.22
N MET A 503 -12.16 7.52 -39.97
CA MET A 503 -12.84 7.82 -38.71
C MET A 503 -13.65 6.62 -38.26
N LEU A 504 -13.82 6.48 -36.95
CA LEU A 504 -14.73 5.51 -36.34
C LEU A 504 -16.06 6.19 -36.01
N SER A 505 -17.15 5.49 -36.25
CA SER A 505 -18.41 5.73 -35.54
C SER A 505 -18.29 5.29 -34.08
N ASP A 506 -19.18 5.78 -33.21
CA ASP A 506 -19.20 5.39 -31.80
C ASP A 506 -19.40 3.88 -31.62
N LEU A 507 -20.26 3.27 -32.44
CA LEU A 507 -20.51 1.83 -32.42
C LEU A 507 -19.26 1.02 -32.80
N GLU A 508 -18.47 1.51 -33.76
CA GLU A 508 -17.21 0.88 -34.15
C GLU A 508 -16.13 1.01 -33.09
N ALA A 509 -16.03 2.18 -32.43
CA ALA A 509 -15.11 2.37 -31.32
C ALA A 509 -15.46 1.47 -30.13
N GLU A 510 -16.76 1.36 -29.80
CA GLU A 510 -17.26 0.47 -28.75
C GLU A 510 -17.05 -1.02 -29.08
N ALA A 511 -17.20 -1.42 -30.35
CA ALA A 511 -16.94 -2.79 -30.78
C ALA A 511 -15.47 -3.20 -30.55
N ILE A 512 -14.53 -2.32 -30.93
CA ILE A 512 -13.10 -2.54 -30.71
C ILE A 512 -12.78 -2.58 -29.22
N ALA A 513 -13.32 -1.63 -28.45
CA ALA A 513 -13.14 -1.55 -27.01
C ALA A 513 -13.61 -2.83 -26.31
N LEU A 514 -14.77 -3.35 -26.69
CA LEU A 514 -15.35 -4.58 -26.16
C LEU A 514 -14.49 -5.81 -26.49
N THR A 515 -14.13 -6.01 -27.76
CA THR A 515 -13.40 -7.19 -28.21
C THR A 515 -11.96 -7.23 -27.69
N TYR A 516 -11.29 -6.08 -27.63
CA TYR A 516 -9.91 -6.00 -27.12
C TYR A 516 -9.83 -5.72 -25.63
N GLY A 517 -10.92 -5.44 -24.93
CA GLY A 517 -10.91 -5.16 -23.48
C GLY A 517 -10.16 -3.86 -23.13
N VAL A 518 -10.34 -2.81 -23.91
CA VAL A 518 -9.72 -1.49 -23.71
C VAL A 518 -10.80 -0.40 -23.57
N ALA A 519 -10.42 0.79 -23.08
CA ALA A 519 -11.36 1.91 -22.99
C ALA A 519 -11.68 2.51 -24.37
N THR A 520 -12.95 2.83 -24.63
CA THR A 520 -13.40 3.49 -25.89
C THR A 520 -12.65 4.79 -26.17
N LYS A 521 -12.34 5.57 -25.12
CA LYS A 521 -11.55 6.80 -25.24
C LYS A 521 -10.14 6.53 -25.81
N SER A 522 -9.49 5.46 -25.36
CA SER A 522 -8.18 5.06 -25.90
C SER A 522 -8.29 4.68 -27.38
N VAL A 523 -9.36 4.00 -27.78
CA VAL A 523 -9.59 3.66 -29.19
C VAL A 523 -9.65 4.92 -30.05
N GLN A 524 -10.47 5.89 -29.64
CA GLN A 524 -10.64 7.16 -30.34
C GLN A 524 -9.33 7.98 -30.41
N GLU A 525 -8.55 8.01 -29.33
CA GLU A 525 -7.30 8.78 -29.25
C GLU A 525 -6.20 8.26 -30.20
N TYR A 526 -6.09 6.95 -30.37
CA TYR A 526 -5.03 6.34 -31.19
C TYR A 526 -5.46 6.06 -32.63
N TRP A 527 -6.76 6.02 -32.95
CA TRP A 527 -7.27 5.53 -34.23
C TRP A 527 -6.58 6.12 -35.48
N THR A 528 -6.40 7.44 -35.50
CA THR A 528 -5.80 8.15 -36.64
C THR A 528 -4.33 7.81 -36.88
N ARG A 529 -3.63 7.28 -35.86
CA ARG A 529 -2.20 6.96 -35.87
C ARG A 529 -1.90 5.47 -36.11
N VAL A 530 -2.90 4.61 -36.06
CA VAL A 530 -2.73 3.14 -36.13
C VAL A 530 -3.10 2.56 -37.50
N ARG A 531 -3.47 3.42 -38.45
CA ARG A 531 -3.70 3.05 -39.85
C ARG A 531 -2.36 3.05 -40.57
N VAL A 532 -1.87 1.86 -40.90
CA VAL A 532 -0.53 1.62 -41.47
C VAL A 532 -0.66 0.75 -42.72
N ASP A 533 0.39 0.73 -43.55
CA ASP A 533 0.44 -0.19 -44.68
C ASP A 533 0.54 -1.63 -44.19
N ASP A 534 -0.35 -2.49 -44.68
CA ASP A 534 -0.43 -3.89 -44.32
C ASP A 534 -0.09 -4.85 -45.48
N ALA A 535 0.34 -4.33 -46.63
CA ALA A 535 0.67 -5.11 -47.82
C ALA A 535 1.58 -6.33 -47.56
N PRO A 536 2.64 -6.26 -46.73
CA PRO A 536 3.49 -7.43 -46.44
C PRO A 536 2.77 -8.60 -45.77
N TRP A 537 1.67 -8.32 -45.06
CA TRP A 537 0.96 -9.28 -44.21
C TRP A 537 -0.37 -9.75 -44.78
N GLN A 538 -0.82 -9.21 -45.91
CA GLN A 538 -2.14 -9.57 -46.49
C GLN A 538 -2.31 -11.06 -46.78
N ARG A 539 -1.21 -11.77 -47.12
CA ARG A 539 -1.22 -13.22 -47.37
C ARG A 539 -1.40 -14.07 -46.11
N TRP A 540 -1.26 -13.46 -44.93
CA TRP A 540 -1.40 -14.12 -43.63
C TRP A 540 -2.82 -14.03 -43.07
N TYR A 541 -3.68 -13.20 -43.69
CA TYR A 541 -5.06 -13.03 -43.26
C TYR A 541 -5.90 -14.23 -43.68
N ARG A 542 -6.64 -14.79 -42.73
CA ARG A 542 -7.51 -15.95 -42.94
C ARG A 542 -8.91 -15.71 -42.38
N ASP A 543 -9.87 -16.41 -42.97
CA ASP A 543 -11.26 -16.47 -42.45
C ASP A 543 -11.41 -17.48 -41.33
N GLU A 544 -10.68 -18.60 -41.40
CA GLU A 544 -10.65 -19.63 -40.37
C GLU A 544 -9.58 -19.33 -39.32
N PRO A 545 -9.86 -19.55 -38.01
CA PRO A 545 -8.89 -19.36 -36.95
C PRO A 545 -7.84 -20.46 -36.94
N TYR A 546 -6.63 -20.12 -36.49
CA TYR A 546 -5.71 -21.11 -35.95
C TYR A 546 -6.17 -21.51 -34.55
N LEU A 547 -6.26 -22.81 -34.27
CA LEU A 547 -6.72 -23.30 -32.98
C LEU A 547 -5.56 -23.47 -32.02
N MET A 548 -5.67 -22.85 -30.84
CA MET A 548 -4.72 -23.03 -29.74
C MET A 548 -5.41 -23.73 -28.57
N ARG A 549 -4.75 -24.72 -27.96
CA ARG A 549 -5.28 -25.44 -26.79
C ARG A 549 -4.46 -25.09 -25.56
N TRP A 550 -5.08 -24.41 -24.60
CA TRP A 550 -4.43 -24.08 -23.33
C TRP A 550 -4.97 -24.95 -22.22
N GLN A 551 -4.08 -25.64 -21.51
CA GLN A 551 -4.45 -26.48 -20.39
C GLN A 551 -4.85 -25.61 -19.17
N ARG A 552 -5.96 -25.95 -18.52
CA ARG A 552 -6.38 -25.28 -17.29
C ARG A 552 -5.62 -25.79 -16.07
N ASN A 553 -5.43 -24.90 -15.11
CA ASN A 553 -4.87 -25.21 -13.80
C ASN A 553 -5.97 -25.23 -12.75
N THR A 554 -5.92 -26.22 -11.86
CA THR A 554 -6.62 -26.17 -10.58
C THR A 554 -5.60 -25.96 -9.47
N PHE A 555 -5.94 -25.13 -8.48
CA PHE A 555 -5.07 -24.89 -7.34
C PHE A 555 -5.53 -25.72 -6.16
N ARG A 556 -4.59 -26.42 -5.52
CA ARG A 556 -4.82 -27.06 -4.24
C ARG A 556 -3.77 -26.58 -3.25
N VAL A 557 -4.21 -26.15 -2.08
CA VAL A 557 -3.29 -25.66 -1.05
C VAL A 557 -2.82 -26.82 -0.20
N SER A 558 -1.50 -26.92 -0.05
CA SER A 558 -0.86 -28.00 0.69
C SER A 558 -0.82 -27.75 2.19
N ARG A 559 -0.85 -26.47 2.61
CA ARG A 559 -0.84 -25.99 4.01
C ARG A 559 -1.47 -24.60 4.10
N PRO A 560 -2.14 -24.23 5.21
CA PRO A 560 -2.69 -22.89 5.44
C PRO A 560 -1.65 -21.77 5.28
N LEU A 561 -2.08 -20.57 4.87
CA LEU A 561 -1.23 -19.39 4.79
C LEU A 561 -0.82 -18.88 6.18
N ASP A 562 0.30 -18.16 6.25
CA ASP A 562 0.76 -17.48 7.45
C ASP A 562 0.01 -16.15 7.65
N HIS A 563 -1.22 -16.23 8.15
CA HIS A 563 -2.08 -15.07 8.40
C HIS A 563 -1.49 -14.07 9.39
N ALA A 564 -0.70 -14.54 10.35
CA ALA A 564 0.00 -13.66 11.27
C ALA A 564 1.07 -12.84 10.54
N GLY A 565 1.81 -13.46 9.63
CA GLY A 565 2.81 -12.78 8.79
C GLY A 565 2.15 -11.79 7.83
N LEU A 566 1.01 -12.15 7.23
CA LEU A 566 0.22 -11.25 6.39
C LEU A 566 -0.33 -10.06 7.19
N ALA A 567 -0.79 -10.27 8.43
CA ALA A 567 -1.22 -9.19 9.31
C ALA A 567 -0.08 -8.22 9.71
N ALA A 568 1.16 -8.70 9.78
CA ALA A 568 2.32 -7.85 10.04
C ALA A 568 2.59 -6.84 8.91
N LEU A 569 2.15 -7.13 7.67
CA LEU A 569 2.25 -6.19 6.55
C LEU A 569 1.38 -4.95 6.76
N ALA A 570 0.21 -5.11 7.36
CA ALA A 570 -0.65 -3.99 7.71
C ALA A 570 0.01 -3.08 8.76
N VAL A 571 0.77 -3.66 9.69
CA VAL A 571 1.56 -2.89 10.67
C VAL A 571 2.67 -2.11 9.97
N ALA A 572 3.37 -2.73 9.02
CA ALA A 572 4.41 -2.06 8.23
C ALA A 572 3.84 -0.87 7.44
N ALA A 573 2.70 -1.06 6.76
CA ALA A 573 2.02 -0.02 5.98
C ALA A 573 1.54 1.15 6.84
N ARG A 574 0.99 0.89 8.04
CA ARG A 574 0.65 1.96 9.00
C ARG A 574 1.88 2.68 9.53
N PHE A 575 2.97 1.94 9.79
CA PHE A 575 4.21 2.55 10.27
C PHE A 575 4.83 3.47 9.21
N ALA A 576 4.76 3.09 7.93
CA ALA A 576 5.24 3.91 6.81
C ALA A 576 4.53 5.27 6.71
N ARG A 577 3.20 5.29 6.86
CA ARG A 577 2.38 6.51 6.78
C ARG A 577 2.79 7.60 7.78
N ARG A 578 3.33 7.21 8.94
CA ARG A 578 3.80 8.15 9.97
C ARG A 578 4.93 9.08 9.48
N PHE A 579 5.72 8.65 8.49
CA PHE A 579 6.80 9.45 7.89
C PHE A 579 6.32 10.41 6.78
N SER A 580 5.02 10.43 6.51
CA SER A 580 4.36 11.33 5.56
C SER A 580 3.40 12.33 6.23
N GLU A 581 3.13 12.17 7.53
CA GLU A 581 2.26 13.06 8.30
C GLU A 581 3.02 14.36 8.65
N ALA A 582 2.46 15.51 8.27
CA ALA A 582 3.13 16.81 8.39
C ALA A 582 3.46 17.21 9.83
N ASP A 583 2.74 16.67 10.81
CA ASP A 583 2.83 17.04 12.23
C ASP A 583 3.69 16.08 13.07
N ILE A 584 4.30 15.05 12.46
CA ILE A 584 5.12 14.06 13.17
C ILE A 584 6.60 14.26 12.86
N SER A 585 7.40 14.50 13.90
CA SER A 585 8.87 14.54 13.78
C SER A 585 9.43 13.16 13.39
N VAL A 586 10.56 13.14 12.67
CA VAL A 586 11.25 11.88 12.32
C VAL A 586 11.59 11.06 13.56
N PHE A 587 11.98 11.74 14.65
CA PHE A 587 12.24 11.13 15.95
C PHE A 587 11.01 10.37 16.49
N ASP A 588 9.84 10.99 16.44
CA ASP A 588 8.59 10.38 16.93
C ASP A 588 8.10 9.26 16.00
N ALA A 589 8.23 9.44 14.68
CA ALA A 589 7.96 8.40 13.70
C ALA A 589 8.82 7.15 13.97
N ALA A 590 10.11 7.35 14.30
CA ALA A 590 11.10 6.30 14.52
C ALA A 590 11.10 5.68 15.95
N LYS A 591 10.31 6.20 16.90
CA LYS A 591 10.35 5.84 18.34
C LYS A 591 10.32 4.34 18.65
N HIS A 592 9.70 3.54 17.78
CA HIS A 592 9.47 2.11 17.99
C HIS A 592 10.38 1.18 17.17
N LEU A 593 11.36 1.72 16.45
CA LEU A 593 12.41 0.95 15.80
C LEU A 593 13.39 0.40 16.84
N ARG A 594 13.99 -0.75 16.52
CA ARG A 594 14.96 -1.44 17.38
C ARG A 594 16.18 -1.79 16.55
N GLY A 595 17.20 -0.94 16.60
CA GLY A 595 18.41 -1.10 15.79
C GLY A 595 19.24 -2.34 16.08
N SER A 596 18.94 -3.09 17.15
CA SER A 596 19.57 -4.39 17.42
C SER A 596 19.00 -5.53 16.56
N LEU A 597 17.90 -5.33 15.82
CA LEU A 597 17.25 -6.39 15.05
C LEU A 597 17.96 -6.73 13.75
N LEU A 598 18.65 -5.78 13.10
CA LEU A 598 19.38 -6.06 11.86
C LEU A 598 20.56 -7.02 12.08
N ALA A 599 21.23 -6.89 13.23
CA ALA A 599 22.32 -7.77 13.64
C ALA A 599 21.84 -9.15 14.16
N ASN A 600 20.53 -9.35 14.34
CA ASN A 600 19.99 -10.61 14.83
C ASN A 600 19.85 -11.63 13.67
N PRO A 601 20.57 -12.77 13.69
CA PRO A 601 20.47 -13.77 12.63
C PRO A 601 19.10 -14.47 12.60
N LEU A 602 18.36 -14.47 13.71
CA LEU A 602 17.03 -15.10 13.86
C LEU A 602 15.86 -14.13 13.59
N ALA A 603 16.13 -12.91 13.12
CA ALA A 603 15.07 -11.96 12.82
C ALA A 603 14.16 -12.46 11.69
N ASP A 604 12.85 -12.47 11.94
CA ASP A 604 11.81 -12.88 11.00
C ASP A 604 10.93 -11.71 10.54
N GLN A 605 9.91 -11.99 9.73
CA GLN A 605 8.99 -11.00 9.20
C GLN A 605 8.22 -10.24 10.31
N HIS A 606 7.93 -10.88 11.44
CA HIS A 606 7.19 -10.22 12.53
C HIS A 606 8.07 -9.23 13.28
N MET A 607 9.35 -9.58 13.49
CA MET A 607 10.30 -8.70 14.15
C MET A 607 10.66 -7.48 13.28
N LEU A 608 10.75 -7.67 11.96
CA LEU A 608 11.22 -6.64 11.02
C LEU A 608 10.11 -5.77 10.42
N GLN A 609 8.83 -5.97 10.76
CA GLN A 609 7.70 -5.20 10.21
C GLN A 609 7.86 -3.67 10.26
N ARG A 610 8.49 -3.11 11.30
CA ARG A 610 8.72 -1.66 11.40
C ARG A 610 9.88 -1.18 10.53
N HIS A 611 10.89 -2.03 10.33
CA HIS A 611 12.00 -1.75 9.41
C HIS A 611 11.50 -1.79 7.96
N LEU A 612 10.62 -2.75 7.62
CA LEU A 612 9.89 -2.73 6.36
C LEU A 612 9.07 -1.44 6.21
N GLY A 613 8.39 -0.99 7.27
CA GLY A 613 7.65 0.27 7.27
C GLY A 613 8.52 1.49 6.90
N VAL A 614 9.78 1.54 7.32
CA VAL A 614 10.71 2.61 6.91
C VAL A 614 11.04 2.51 5.43
N LEU A 615 11.32 1.31 4.91
CA LEU A 615 11.58 1.12 3.48
C LEU A 615 10.37 1.51 2.61
N LEU A 616 9.17 1.17 3.05
CA LEU A 616 7.93 1.58 2.38
C LEU A 616 7.76 3.12 2.40
N ALA A 617 8.17 3.80 3.47
CA ALA A 617 8.16 5.25 3.53
C ALA A 617 9.19 5.91 2.59
N VAL A 618 10.37 5.30 2.46
CA VAL A 618 11.40 5.73 1.49
C VAL A 618 10.87 5.64 0.06
N ALA A 619 10.15 4.57 -0.26
CA ALA A 619 9.61 4.30 -1.58
C ALA A 619 8.20 4.92 -1.82
N ALA A 620 7.69 5.76 -0.91
CA ALA A 620 6.30 6.21 -0.93
C ALA A 620 5.89 7.10 -2.12
N ALA A 621 6.86 7.67 -2.84
CA ALA A 621 6.63 8.47 -4.04
C ALA A 621 6.30 7.62 -5.28
N ASP A 622 6.62 6.33 -5.27
CA ASP A 622 6.28 5.41 -6.36
C ASP A 622 4.79 5.05 -6.30
N GLU A 623 4.06 5.20 -7.42
CA GLU A 623 2.62 4.99 -7.48
C GLU A 623 2.22 3.52 -7.23
N GLN A 624 3.06 2.55 -7.61
CA GLN A 624 2.79 1.13 -7.32
C GLN A 624 2.96 0.86 -5.83
N VAL A 625 4.05 1.34 -5.21
CA VAL A 625 4.27 1.20 -3.77
C VAL A 625 3.17 1.89 -2.97
N LYS A 626 2.73 3.08 -3.41
CA LYS A 626 1.64 3.83 -2.78
C LYS A 626 0.32 3.07 -2.83
N GLU A 627 -0.01 2.40 -3.94
CA GLU A 627 -1.18 1.51 -4.01
C GLU A 627 -1.07 0.36 -3.00
N TRP A 628 0.10 -0.26 -2.91
CA TRP A 628 0.36 -1.34 -1.97
C TRP A 628 0.20 -0.88 -0.51
N VAL A 629 0.79 0.24 -0.13
CA VAL A 629 0.75 0.78 1.23
C VAL A 629 -0.64 1.27 1.62
N THR A 630 -1.38 1.88 0.69
CA THR A 630 -2.69 2.49 1.00
C THR A 630 -3.78 1.45 1.18
N ARG A 631 -3.73 0.35 0.42
CA ARG A 631 -4.85 -0.60 0.33
C ARG A 631 -4.43 -2.06 0.36
N ARG A 632 -3.44 -2.48 -0.45
CA ARG A 632 -3.22 -3.91 -0.70
C ARG A 632 -2.56 -4.64 0.45
N LEU A 633 -1.53 -4.07 1.09
CA LEU A 633 -0.83 -4.71 2.22
C LEU A 633 -1.74 -4.90 3.43
N GLU A 634 -2.72 -4.02 3.64
CA GLU A 634 -3.73 -4.21 4.68
C GLU A 634 -4.74 -5.30 4.29
N ALA A 635 -5.14 -5.37 3.02
CA ALA A 635 -6.05 -6.40 2.53
C ALA A 635 -5.45 -7.83 2.57
N MET A 636 -4.12 -7.96 2.59
CA MET A 636 -3.43 -9.26 2.67
C MET A 636 -3.80 -10.05 3.93
N SER A 637 -4.15 -9.39 5.05
CA SER A 637 -4.54 -10.07 6.28
C SER A 637 -5.89 -10.78 6.19
N ASP A 638 -6.66 -10.47 5.14
CA ASP A 638 -8.02 -10.96 4.91
C ASP A 638 -8.10 -11.98 3.77
N LEU A 639 -6.94 -12.43 3.24
CA LEU A 639 -6.88 -13.47 2.21
C LEU A 639 -7.40 -14.80 2.76
N ASP A 640 -8.10 -15.55 1.92
CA ASP A 640 -8.48 -16.92 2.24
C ASP A 640 -7.35 -17.90 1.88
N ASP A 641 -7.41 -19.11 2.43
CA ASP A 641 -6.35 -20.10 2.24
C ASP A 641 -6.42 -20.80 0.88
N GLU A 642 -7.59 -20.92 0.25
CA GLU A 642 -7.82 -21.88 -0.85
C GLU A 642 -8.41 -21.29 -2.14
N SER A 643 -8.26 -19.99 -2.41
CA SER A 643 -8.75 -19.40 -3.67
C SER A 643 -7.67 -19.14 -4.72
N ALA A 644 -8.09 -19.07 -5.99
CA ALA A 644 -7.27 -18.56 -7.08
C ALA A 644 -6.86 -17.09 -6.87
N VAL A 645 -7.65 -16.32 -6.11
CA VAL A 645 -7.33 -14.95 -5.69
C VAL A 645 -6.16 -14.97 -4.69
N ALA A 646 -6.19 -15.83 -3.69
CA ALA A 646 -5.09 -15.98 -2.74
C ALA A 646 -3.78 -16.34 -3.42
N HIS A 647 -3.81 -17.27 -4.39
CA HIS A 647 -2.62 -17.59 -5.17
C HIS A 647 -2.08 -16.38 -5.95
N ARG A 648 -2.97 -15.59 -6.57
CA ARG A 648 -2.60 -14.38 -7.31
C ARG A 648 -2.01 -13.31 -6.38
N GLU A 649 -2.70 -12.98 -5.30
CA GLU A 649 -2.30 -11.93 -4.35
C GLU A 649 -0.98 -12.28 -3.65
N ILE A 650 -0.77 -13.53 -3.26
CA ILE A 650 0.53 -13.99 -2.73
C ILE A 650 1.61 -13.98 -3.82
N GLY A 651 1.26 -14.28 -5.07
CA GLY A 651 2.16 -14.16 -6.21
C GLY A 651 2.62 -12.72 -6.43
N GLU A 652 1.68 -11.78 -6.48
CA GLU A 652 1.94 -10.35 -6.64
C GLU A 652 2.69 -9.76 -5.44
N LEU A 653 2.39 -10.23 -4.21
CA LEU A 653 3.13 -9.85 -3.00
C LEU A 653 4.60 -10.28 -3.07
N HIS A 654 4.86 -11.47 -3.61
CA HIS A 654 6.23 -11.94 -3.80
C HIS A 654 6.98 -11.09 -4.83
N ASP A 655 6.34 -10.75 -5.95
CA ASP A 655 6.95 -9.89 -6.98
C ASP A 655 7.12 -8.44 -6.47
N PHE A 656 6.23 -7.96 -5.61
CA PHE A 656 6.38 -6.67 -4.93
C PHE A 656 7.69 -6.60 -4.13
N PHE A 657 7.98 -7.61 -3.30
CA PHE A 657 9.24 -7.63 -2.54
C PHE A 657 10.48 -7.88 -3.40
N ARG A 658 10.33 -8.62 -4.51
CA ARG A 658 11.43 -9.04 -5.36
C ARG A 658 11.85 -8.00 -6.40
N ILE A 659 10.91 -7.19 -6.88
CA ILE A 659 11.11 -6.27 -8.01
C ILE A 659 10.66 -4.85 -7.64
N VAL A 660 9.36 -4.67 -7.36
CA VAL A 660 8.75 -3.32 -7.25
C VAL A 660 9.37 -2.49 -6.13
N LEU A 661 9.44 -3.04 -4.92
CA LEU A 661 9.99 -2.32 -3.76
C LEU A 661 11.49 -2.03 -3.92
N PRO A 662 12.35 -2.98 -4.35
CA PRO A 662 13.74 -2.67 -4.70
C PRO A 662 13.90 -1.50 -5.67
N ASP A 663 13.19 -1.51 -6.80
CA ASP A 663 13.32 -0.49 -7.85
C ASP A 663 12.85 0.89 -7.34
N ALA A 664 11.75 0.92 -6.59
CA ALA A 664 11.23 2.14 -5.98
C ALA A 664 12.17 2.69 -4.89
N LEU A 665 12.87 1.82 -4.16
CA LEU A 665 13.91 2.23 -3.21
C LEU A 665 15.11 2.86 -3.93
N ASP A 666 15.56 2.28 -5.05
CA ASP A 666 16.64 2.84 -5.85
C ASP A 666 16.30 4.25 -6.36
N ALA A 667 15.05 4.48 -6.77
CA ALA A 667 14.60 5.79 -7.23
C ALA A 667 14.36 6.80 -6.08
N GLY A 668 13.87 6.34 -4.92
CA GLY A 668 13.38 7.21 -3.84
C GLY A 668 14.38 7.51 -2.72
N GLN A 669 15.44 6.70 -2.56
CA GLN A 669 16.32 6.78 -1.38
C GLN A 669 17.03 8.12 -1.23
N GLU A 670 17.62 8.66 -2.30
CA GLU A 670 18.36 9.93 -2.24
C GLU A 670 17.46 11.11 -1.88
N GLN A 671 16.27 11.17 -2.48
CA GLN A 671 15.27 12.19 -2.18
C GLN A 671 14.78 12.08 -0.73
N PHE A 672 14.56 10.86 -0.24
CA PHE A 672 14.15 10.65 1.16
C PHE A 672 15.24 11.07 2.15
N VAL A 673 16.51 10.78 1.88
CA VAL A 673 17.62 11.16 2.77
C VAL A 673 17.81 12.68 2.76
N SER A 674 17.85 13.30 1.58
CA SER A 674 18.11 14.74 1.43
C SER A 674 17.01 15.64 2.02
N ARG A 675 15.76 15.16 2.13
CA ARG A 675 14.67 15.92 2.77
C ARG A 675 14.81 16.04 4.29
N LEU A 676 15.63 15.18 4.92
CA LEU A 676 15.81 15.17 6.36
C LEU A 676 16.92 16.14 6.79
N SER A 677 16.84 16.66 8.01
CA SER A 677 17.99 17.34 8.61
C SER A 677 19.12 16.33 8.89
N ALA A 678 20.38 16.79 8.95
CA ALA A 678 21.51 15.91 9.25
C ALA A 678 21.36 15.22 10.62
N THR A 679 20.72 15.91 11.58
CA THR A 679 20.41 15.37 12.91
C THR A 679 19.33 14.29 12.84
N ASP A 680 18.23 14.53 12.12
CA ASP A 680 17.17 13.53 11.94
C ASP A 680 17.67 12.29 11.18
N ALA A 681 18.52 12.50 10.19
CA ALA A 681 19.14 11.42 9.42
C ALA A 681 20.03 10.55 10.32
N ARG A 682 20.85 11.18 11.17
CA ARG A 682 21.68 10.48 12.17
C ARG A 682 20.82 9.69 13.17
N ASP A 683 19.78 10.30 13.72
CA ASP A 683 18.89 9.66 14.70
C ASP A 683 18.13 8.47 14.11
N LEU A 684 17.59 8.61 12.90
CA LEU A 684 16.93 7.52 12.19
C LEU A 684 17.92 6.38 11.90
N SER A 685 19.14 6.71 11.50
CA SER A 685 20.21 5.72 11.25
C SER A 685 20.51 4.88 12.50
N LEU A 686 20.74 5.52 13.65
CA LEU A 686 21.02 4.82 14.92
C LEU A 686 19.86 3.93 15.39
N ARG A 687 18.62 4.30 15.04
CA ARG A 687 17.41 3.53 15.37
C ARG A 687 17.17 2.35 14.44
N LEU A 688 17.61 2.46 13.18
CA LEU A 688 17.57 1.37 12.19
C LEU A 688 18.66 0.34 12.44
N ASP A 689 19.88 0.80 12.74
CA ASP A 689 21.03 -0.07 12.96
C ASP A 689 21.93 0.51 14.06
N LYS A 690 21.98 -0.20 15.19
CA LYS A 690 22.81 0.19 16.33
C LYS A 690 24.32 0.00 16.05
N SER A 691 24.68 -0.82 15.06
CA SER A 691 26.07 -1.11 14.70
C SER A 691 26.71 -0.10 13.75
N THR A 692 25.95 0.92 13.33
CA THR A 692 26.43 1.95 12.41
C THR A 692 27.60 2.72 13.02
N SER A 693 28.70 2.83 12.27
CA SER A 693 29.84 3.68 12.64
C SER A 693 29.44 5.15 12.73
N GLU A 694 30.02 5.88 13.67
CA GLU A 694 29.83 7.32 13.79
C GLU A 694 30.54 8.06 12.66
N ASP A 695 29.96 8.06 11.46
CA ASP A 695 30.35 9.01 10.42
C ASP A 695 29.98 10.44 10.85
N ALA A 696 30.80 11.42 10.47
CA ALA A 696 30.55 12.83 10.78
C ALA A 696 29.31 13.37 10.04
N ASP A 697 28.97 12.77 8.90
CA ASP A 697 27.82 13.14 8.07
C ASP A 697 26.61 12.23 8.34
N GLY A 698 25.56 12.79 8.93
CA GLY A 698 24.31 12.08 9.24
C GLY A 698 23.56 11.59 8.00
N HIS A 699 23.68 12.28 6.86
CA HIS A 699 23.04 11.88 5.60
C HIS A 699 23.72 10.65 4.99
N ALA A 700 25.05 10.67 4.90
CA ALA A 700 25.83 9.50 4.46
C ALA A 700 25.61 8.29 5.39
N MET A 701 25.56 8.54 6.70
CA MET A 701 25.29 7.52 7.71
C MET A 701 23.91 6.86 7.47
N LEU A 702 22.86 7.65 7.24
CA LEU A 702 21.52 7.13 6.96
C LEU A 702 21.48 6.36 5.63
N ALA A 703 22.11 6.87 4.57
CA ALA A 703 22.14 6.20 3.28
C ALA A 703 22.78 4.79 3.38
N ASN A 704 23.90 4.68 4.09
CA ASN A 704 24.58 3.40 4.33
C ASN A 704 23.72 2.45 5.18
N THR A 705 23.04 2.97 6.21
CA THR A 705 22.17 2.17 7.07
C THR A 705 20.89 1.71 6.37
N LEU A 706 20.31 2.54 5.51
CA LEU A 706 19.17 2.16 4.67
C LEU A 706 19.56 1.05 3.69
N ALA A 707 20.76 1.08 3.12
CA ALA A 707 21.25 0.00 2.26
C ALA A 707 21.33 -1.34 3.00
N ARG A 708 21.90 -1.37 4.22
CA ARG A 708 21.95 -2.60 5.06
C ARG A 708 20.56 -3.06 5.51
N THR A 709 19.70 -2.10 5.87
CA THR A 709 18.29 -2.38 6.23
C THR A 709 17.57 -3.02 5.06
N ARG A 710 17.70 -2.45 3.86
CA ARG A 710 17.14 -2.95 2.61
C ARG A 710 17.57 -4.38 2.35
N GLU A 711 18.88 -4.65 2.39
CA GLU A 711 19.43 -6.00 2.15
C GLU A 711 18.82 -7.03 3.10
N LYS A 712 18.88 -6.78 4.41
CA LYS A 712 18.40 -7.73 5.42
C LYS A 712 16.87 -7.92 5.39
N VAL A 713 16.11 -6.83 5.29
CA VAL A 713 14.64 -6.88 5.32
C VAL A 713 14.11 -7.54 4.05
N LEU A 714 14.61 -7.15 2.87
CA LEU A 714 14.17 -7.76 1.62
C LEU A 714 14.54 -9.24 1.56
N GLN A 715 15.72 -9.64 2.05
CA GLN A 715 16.07 -11.06 2.16
C GLN A 715 14.99 -11.84 2.93
N VAL A 716 14.63 -11.39 4.13
CA VAL A 716 13.65 -12.07 5.00
C VAL A 716 12.26 -12.14 4.35
N TYR A 717 11.77 -11.02 3.79
CA TYR A 717 10.43 -10.96 3.18
C TYR A 717 10.32 -11.68 1.84
N VAL A 718 11.38 -11.70 1.02
CA VAL A 718 11.44 -12.48 -0.22
C VAL A 718 11.45 -13.98 0.09
N GLU A 719 12.25 -14.42 1.07
CA GLU A 719 12.27 -15.83 1.48
C GLU A 719 10.93 -16.28 2.08
N TRP A 720 10.30 -15.44 2.92
CA TRP A 720 8.99 -15.72 3.50
C TRP A 720 7.88 -15.77 2.45
N SER A 721 7.74 -14.75 1.61
CA SER A 721 6.73 -14.73 0.54
C SER A 721 6.91 -15.88 -0.45
N ALA A 722 8.15 -16.29 -0.74
CA ALA A 722 8.43 -17.48 -1.55
C ALA A 722 8.01 -18.80 -0.85
N ARG A 723 8.07 -18.88 0.48
CA ARG A 723 7.51 -20.04 1.23
C ARG A 723 5.99 -20.07 1.13
N GLU A 724 5.32 -18.93 1.31
CA GLU A 724 3.86 -18.82 1.18
C GLU A 724 3.39 -19.18 -0.23
N LYS A 725 4.04 -18.63 -1.26
CA LYS A 725 3.76 -18.98 -2.68
C LYS A 725 3.91 -20.48 -2.96
N ARG A 726 4.87 -21.16 -2.33
CA ARG A 726 5.10 -22.61 -2.51
C ARG A 726 4.03 -23.52 -1.89
N LYS A 727 3.15 -22.97 -1.02
CA LYS A 727 2.04 -23.72 -0.42
C LYS A 727 0.96 -24.06 -1.44
N PHE A 728 0.78 -23.22 -2.45
CA PHE A 728 -0.10 -23.49 -3.58
C PHE A 728 0.53 -24.56 -4.48
N LYS A 729 -0.17 -25.67 -4.65
CA LYS A 729 0.17 -26.72 -5.61
C LYS A 729 -0.76 -26.60 -6.79
N THR A 730 -0.19 -26.32 -7.95
CA THR A 730 -0.89 -26.38 -9.21
C THR A 730 -1.09 -27.85 -9.57
N GLN A 731 -2.34 -28.30 -9.64
CA GLN A 731 -2.68 -29.59 -10.20
C GLN A 731 -3.09 -29.37 -11.65
N ARG A 732 -2.44 -30.11 -12.54
CA ARG A 732 -2.82 -30.14 -13.96
C ARG A 732 -4.20 -30.75 -14.06
N ASP A 733 -5.15 -29.99 -14.57
CA ASP A 733 -6.42 -30.54 -14.98
C ASP A 733 -6.28 -31.00 -16.44
N ALA A 734 -5.91 -32.26 -16.64
CA ALA A 734 -5.77 -32.82 -17.98
C ALA A 734 -7.13 -32.96 -18.70
N ALA A 735 -8.26 -32.93 -17.97
CA ALA A 735 -9.58 -33.09 -18.54
C ALA A 735 -10.16 -31.80 -19.14
N HIS A 736 -9.67 -30.62 -18.70
CA HIS A 736 -10.23 -29.33 -19.12
C HIS A 736 -9.19 -28.47 -19.86
N GLN A 737 -9.35 -28.36 -21.18
CA GLN A 737 -8.58 -27.45 -22.04
C GLN A 737 -9.50 -26.34 -22.57
N SER A 738 -8.96 -25.13 -22.70
CA SER A 738 -9.60 -24.03 -23.41
C SER A 738 -9.10 -24.00 -24.85
N THR A 739 -10.02 -24.12 -25.81
CA THR A 739 -9.74 -23.95 -27.24
C THR A 739 -9.93 -22.48 -27.61
N LEU A 740 -8.87 -21.86 -28.10
CA LEU A 740 -8.81 -20.44 -28.44
C LEU A 740 -8.58 -20.24 -29.94
N HIS A 741 -8.99 -19.08 -30.45
CA HIS A 741 -8.91 -18.71 -31.86
C HIS A 741 -7.81 -17.67 -32.08
N ALA A 742 -6.79 -17.99 -32.86
CA ALA A 742 -5.67 -17.12 -33.16
C ALA A 742 -5.68 -16.62 -34.60
N PHE A 743 -5.30 -15.35 -34.80
CA PHE A 743 -5.23 -14.69 -36.09
C PHE A 743 -3.99 -13.80 -36.18
N VAL A 744 -3.34 -13.76 -37.35
CA VAL A 744 -2.30 -12.78 -37.65
C VAL A 744 -2.96 -11.53 -38.24
N SER A 745 -2.64 -10.37 -37.68
CA SER A 745 -3.23 -9.10 -38.12
C SER A 745 -2.27 -7.92 -38.04
N LYS A 746 -2.31 -7.11 -39.10
CA LYS A 746 -1.75 -5.75 -39.17
C LYS A 746 -2.87 -4.70 -39.33
N ARG A 747 -4.13 -5.10 -39.13
CA ARG A 747 -5.29 -4.20 -39.20
C ARG A 747 -5.36 -3.30 -37.96
N PRO A 748 -5.88 -2.07 -38.07
CA PRO A 748 -5.83 -1.06 -37.01
C PRO A 748 -6.33 -1.52 -35.63
N ALA A 749 -7.41 -2.31 -35.56
CA ALA A 749 -7.94 -2.78 -34.28
C ALA A 749 -6.96 -3.66 -33.50
N ALA A 750 -6.14 -4.47 -34.19
CA ALA A 750 -5.16 -5.35 -33.56
C ALA A 750 -4.08 -4.59 -32.78
N PHE A 751 -3.86 -3.30 -33.06
CA PHE A 751 -2.97 -2.44 -32.28
C PHE A 751 -3.28 -2.48 -30.78
N PHE A 752 -4.57 -2.49 -30.41
CA PHE A 752 -5.04 -2.37 -29.03
C PHE A 752 -4.76 -3.62 -28.18
N ALA A 753 -4.40 -4.76 -28.79
CA ALA A 753 -4.01 -5.96 -28.07
C ALA A 753 -2.83 -5.74 -27.10
N LYS A 754 -1.91 -4.83 -27.44
CA LYS A 754 -0.77 -4.48 -26.57
C LYS A 754 -1.23 -3.76 -25.30
N GLN A 755 -2.24 -2.89 -25.40
CA GLN A 755 -2.80 -2.19 -24.24
C GLN A 755 -3.55 -3.16 -23.34
N ALA A 756 -4.37 -4.03 -23.95
CA ALA A 756 -5.16 -5.05 -23.27
C ALA A 756 -4.31 -6.03 -22.44
N THR A 757 -3.14 -6.41 -22.97
CA THR A 757 -2.23 -7.36 -22.32
C THR A 757 -1.25 -6.68 -21.34
N GLY A 758 -1.25 -5.34 -21.29
CA GLY A 758 -0.45 -4.54 -20.38
C GLY A 758 1.01 -4.37 -20.80
N LEU A 759 1.32 -4.48 -22.10
CA LEU A 759 2.68 -4.28 -22.60
C LEU A 759 3.13 -2.82 -22.45
N CYS A 760 4.37 -2.59 -22.02
CA CYS A 760 4.97 -1.25 -21.93
C CYS A 760 4.97 -0.51 -23.28
N SER A 761 5.01 -1.24 -24.39
CA SER A 761 4.89 -0.70 -25.77
C SER A 761 3.44 -0.49 -26.23
N GLY A 762 2.47 -0.46 -25.31
CA GLY A 762 1.03 -0.35 -25.59
C GLY A 762 0.64 0.87 -26.41
N GLY A 763 1.33 2.00 -26.22
CA GLY A 763 1.12 3.24 -26.99
C GLY A 763 2.06 3.45 -28.18
N ASN A 764 3.04 2.55 -28.42
CA ASN A 764 4.05 2.77 -29.45
C ASN A 764 3.46 2.54 -30.86
N THR A 765 3.09 3.63 -31.52
CA THR A 765 2.56 3.65 -32.89
C THR A 765 3.65 3.56 -33.96
N THR A 766 4.88 3.97 -33.65
CA THR A 766 6.04 3.86 -34.54
C THR A 766 6.40 2.40 -34.80
N MET A 767 6.54 1.59 -33.75
CA MET A 767 6.72 0.13 -33.87
C MET A 767 5.54 -0.51 -34.61
N TRP A 768 4.32 -0.02 -34.41
CA TRP A 768 3.17 -0.52 -35.15
C TRP A 768 3.22 -0.20 -36.65
N ALA A 769 3.92 0.85 -37.08
CA ALA A 769 4.08 1.19 -38.49
C ALA A 769 5.19 0.38 -39.21
N GLU A 770 6.04 -0.34 -38.49
CA GLU A 770 7.10 -1.18 -39.05
C GLU A 770 6.54 -2.23 -40.02
N ALA A 771 7.04 -2.26 -41.26
CA ALA A 771 6.58 -3.18 -42.29
C ALA A 771 6.85 -4.66 -41.93
N ARG A 772 7.96 -4.92 -41.25
CA ARG A 772 8.39 -6.25 -40.81
C ARG A 772 7.59 -6.83 -39.65
N HIS A 773 6.65 -6.09 -39.06
CA HIS A 773 5.97 -6.43 -37.80
C HIS A 773 4.47 -6.66 -37.98
N ALA A 774 3.88 -7.63 -37.29
CA ALA A 774 2.42 -7.79 -37.13
C ALA A 774 2.07 -8.38 -35.75
N HIS A 775 0.79 -8.41 -35.41
CA HIS A 775 0.33 -9.04 -34.17
C HIS A 775 -0.28 -10.41 -34.46
N LEU A 776 0.07 -11.38 -33.62
CA LEU A 776 -0.73 -12.58 -33.41
C LEU A 776 -1.72 -12.25 -32.28
N VAL A 777 -3.01 -12.22 -32.58
CA VAL A 777 -4.08 -11.95 -31.61
C VAL A 777 -4.89 -13.22 -31.35
N ILE A 778 -5.15 -13.50 -30.07
CA ILE A 778 -5.82 -14.72 -29.62
C ILE A 778 -7.11 -14.30 -28.93
N PHE A 779 -8.23 -14.83 -29.39
CA PHE A 779 -9.56 -14.59 -28.84
C PHE A 779 -10.12 -15.86 -28.21
N ASP A 780 -10.83 -15.69 -27.10
CA ASP A 780 -11.64 -16.76 -26.53
C ASP A 780 -13.01 -16.77 -27.24
N PRO A 781 -13.36 -17.84 -27.98
CA PRO A 781 -14.63 -17.92 -28.69
C PRO A 781 -15.85 -17.90 -27.75
N MET A 782 -15.69 -18.25 -26.48
CA MET A 782 -16.78 -18.22 -25.50
C MET A 782 -17.17 -16.79 -25.11
N THR A 783 -16.16 -15.93 -24.93
CA THR A 783 -16.35 -14.54 -24.48
C THR A 783 -16.36 -13.54 -25.62
N GLY A 784 -15.81 -13.90 -26.79
CA GLY A 784 -15.60 -12.97 -27.91
C GLY A 784 -14.52 -11.91 -27.63
N GLN A 785 -13.73 -12.11 -26.56
CA GLN A 785 -12.73 -11.17 -26.08
C GLN A 785 -11.31 -11.68 -26.28
N LEU A 786 -10.36 -10.74 -26.28
CA LEU A 786 -8.94 -11.04 -26.37
C LEU A 786 -8.48 -11.87 -25.15
N ALA A 787 -7.94 -13.06 -25.42
CA ALA A 787 -7.32 -13.95 -24.45
C ALA A 787 -5.80 -13.73 -24.34
N GLY A 788 -5.16 -13.24 -25.39
CA GLY A 788 -3.73 -12.96 -25.39
C GLY A 788 -3.21 -12.45 -26.74
N MET A 789 -1.91 -12.18 -26.80
CA MET A 789 -1.24 -11.80 -28.04
C MET A 789 0.25 -12.20 -28.06
N ALA A 790 0.84 -12.19 -29.25
CA ALA A 790 2.29 -12.16 -29.47
C ALA A 790 2.63 -11.20 -30.63
N LEU A 791 3.86 -10.69 -30.66
CA LEU A 791 4.38 -9.88 -31.76
C LEU A 791 5.15 -10.79 -32.72
N LEU A 792 4.90 -10.65 -34.01
CA LEU A 792 5.52 -11.42 -35.08
C LEU A 792 6.36 -10.49 -35.95
N TYR A 793 7.61 -10.89 -36.21
CA TYR A 793 8.51 -10.20 -37.14
C TYR A 793 8.90 -11.13 -38.28
N SER A 794 8.94 -10.60 -39.50
CA SER A 794 9.46 -11.30 -40.67
C SER A 794 10.77 -10.63 -41.12
N GLU A 795 11.89 -11.31 -40.91
CA GLU A 795 13.24 -10.76 -41.17
C GLU A 795 14.20 -11.85 -41.62
N VAL A 796 15.15 -11.52 -42.49
CA VAL A 796 16.18 -12.47 -42.95
C VAL A 796 17.24 -12.65 -41.86
N VAL A 797 17.40 -13.89 -41.39
CA VAL A 797 18.48 -14.29 -40.47
C VAL A 797 19.57 -14.98 -41.28
N ASN A 798 20.54 -14.20 -41.75
CA ASN A 798 21.58 -14.64 -42.69
C ASN A 798 22.34 -15.89 -42.24
N ALA A 799 22.50 -16.10 -40.93
CA ALA A 799 23.17 -17.26 -40.37
C ALA A 799 22.42 -18.60 -40.62
N ILE A 800 21.12 -18.54 -40.94
CA ILE A 800 20.30 -19.71 -41.29
C ILE A 800 20.08 -19.78 -42.79
N ASP A 801 19.56 -18.69 -43.37
CA ASP A 801 19.22 -18.58 -44.79
C ASP A 801 19.40 -17.12 -45.22
N SER A 802 20.10 -16.90 -46.33
CA SER A 802 20.45 -15.56 -46.82
C SER A 802 19.35 -14.91 -47.67
N MET A 803 18.30 -15.66 -48.02
CA MET A 803 17.27 -15.22 -48.96
C MET A 803 15.87 -15.34 -48.39
N ARG A 804 15.59 -16.44 -47.67
CA ARG A 804 14.27 -16.69 -47.10
C ARG A 804 14.14 -16.01 -45.74
N PRO A 805 13.05 -15.25 -45.50
CA PRO A 805 12.82 -14.65 -44.19
C PRO A 805 12.51 -15.72 -43.14
N SER A 806 12.81 -15.38 -41.90
CA SER A 806 12.48 -16.14 -40.70
C SER A 806 11.33 -15.47 -39.94
N LEU A 807 10.56 -16.26 -39.19
CA LEU A 807 9.58 -15.74 -38.25
C LEU A 807 10.23 -15.56 -36.88
N ILE A 808 10.25 -14.33 -36.38
CA ILE A 808 10.69 -14.03 -35.02
C ILE A 808 9.44 -13.72 -34.20
N ILE A 809 9.15 -14.55 -33.19
CA ILE A 809 8.03 -14.35 -32.26
C ILE A 809 8.54 -13.77 -30.94
N ARG A 810 7.83 -12.78 -30.40
CA ARG A 810 8.14 -12.22 -29.07
C ARG A 810 6.89 -11.73 -28.35
N ALA A 811 7.06 -11.27 -27.11
CA ALA A 811 6.00 -10.68 -26.28
C ALA A 811 4.74 -11.56 -26.19
N ILE A 812 4.95 -12.86 -25.93
CA ILE A 812 3.90 -13.83 -25.61
C ILE A 812 3.23 -13.37 -24.31
N ASN A 813 2.03 -12.82 -24.40
CA ASN A 813 1.32 -12.25 -23.26
C ASN A 813 -0.16 -12.60 -23.30
N PRO A 814 -0.61 -13.51 -22.43
CA PRO A 814 -2.02 -13.66 -22.11
C PRO A 814 -2.56 -12.45 -21.35
N THR A 815 -3.88 -12.23 -21.41
CA THR A 815 -4.56 -11.25 -20.56
C THR A 815 -4.56 -11.72 -19.10
N VAL A 816 -4.71 -10.77 -18.16
CA VAL A 816 -4.66 -11.06 -16.71
C VAL A 816 -5.66 -12.14 -16.30
N SER A 817 -6.86 -12.14 -16.89
CA SER A 817 -7.90 -13.15 -16.65
C SER A 817 -7.41 -14.55 -17.04
N MET A 818 -6.73 -14.68 -18.17
CA MET A 818 -6.29 -15.97 -18.70
C MET A 818 -5.07 -16.54 -17.95
N VAL A 819 -4.13 -15.69 -17.51
CA VAL A 819 -2.91 -16.13 -16.79
C VAL A 819 -3.26 -16.95 -15.55
N SER A 820 -4.24 -16.50 -14.76
CA SER A 820 -4.58 -17.19 -13.51
C SER A 820 -5.26 -18.55 -13.71
N GLY A 821 -5.87 -18.81 -14.88
CA GLY A 821 -6.64 -20.03 -15.14
C GLY A 821 -5.90 -21.12 -15.90
N HIS A 822 -4.71 -20.82 -16.46
CA HIS A 822 -4.03 -21.71 -17.41
C HIS A 822 -2.60 -22.04 -17.00
N GLU A 823 -2.09 -23.16 -17.52
CA GLU A 823 -0.73 -23.63 -17.27
C GLU A 823 0.27 -22.94 -18.21
N ALA A 824 1.23 -22.23 -17.62
CA ALA A 824 2.17 -21.38 -18.36
C ALA A 824 3.00 -22.15 -19.42
N ASN A 825 3.36 -23.42 -19.17
CA ASN A 825 4.10 -24.22 -20.15
C ASN A 825 3.23 -24.57 -21.36
N SER A 826 1.97 -24.96 -21.13
CA SER A 826 0.98 -25.25 -22.17
C SER A 826 0.67 -24.01 -23.00
N VAL A 827 0.57 -22.84 -22.36
CA VAL A 827 0.42 -21.57 -23.08
C VAL A 827 1.63 -21.33 -23.99
N VAL A 828 2.86 -21.35 -23.44
CA VAL A 828 4.09 -21.13 -24.23
C VAL A 828 4.22 -22.14 -25.38
N ASP A 829 3.93 -23.41 -25.11
CA ASP A 829 3.98 -24.46 -26.13
C ASP A 829 3.02 -24.15 -27.28
N ALA A 830 1.77 -23.81 -26.98
CA ALA A 830 0.78 -23.48 -27.99
C ALA A 830 1.21 -22.29 -28.88
N TYR A 831 1.85 -21.26 -28.32
CA TYR A 831 2.37 -20.13 -29.11
C TYR A 831 3.50 -20.54 -30.06
N PHE A 832 4.46 -21.32 -29.57
CA PHE A 832 5.58 -21.76 -30.39
C PHE A 832 5.16 -22.79 -31.44
N ASP A 833 4.25 -23.69 -31.12
CA ASP A 833 3.73 -24.67 -32.06
C ASP A 833 2.98 -23.95 -33.20
N LEU A 834 2.15 -22.95 -32.85
CA LEU A 834 1.50 -22.10 -33.86
C LEU A 834 2.50 -21.28 -34.69
N ALA A 835 3.56 -20.73 -34.08
CA ALA A 835 4.59 -20.02 -34.84
C ALA A 835 5.28 -20.93 -35.86
N ILE A 836 5.50 -22.20 -35.51
CA ILE A 836 6.07 -23.21 -36.42
C ILE A 836 5.10 -23.53 -37.56
N ASP A 837 3.82 -23.70 -37.26
CA ASP A 837 2.81 -23.97 -38.29
C ASP A 837 2.67 -22.78 -39.26
N LEU A 838 2.66 -21.55 -38.74
CA LEU A 838 2.70 -20.33 -39.55
C LEU A 838 3.95 -20.28 -40.44
N ALA A 839 5.12 -20.60 -39.90
CA ALA A 839 6.36 -20.59 -40.66
C ALA A 839 6.39 -21.66 -41.77
N ARG A 840 5.81 -22.84 -41.52
CA ARG A 840 5.64 -23.88 -42.54
C ARG A 840 4.68 -23.45 -43.63
N GLU A 841 3.50 -22.94 -43.26
CA GLU A 841 2.46 -22.50 -44.20
C GLU A 841 2.97 -21.39 -45.14
N HIS A 842 3.78 -20.46 -44.60
CA HIS A 842 4.31 -19.33 -45.36
C HIS A 842 5.73 -19.56 -45.92
N GLY A 843 6.27 -20.78 -45.84
CA GLY A 843 7.54 -21.16 -46.47
C GLY A 843 8.77 -20.45 -45.91
N LEU A 844 8.77 -20.13 -44.62
CA LEU A 844 9.85 -19.39 -43.94
C LEU A 844 11.04 -20.29 -43.60
N ALA A 845 12.22 -19.66 -43.42
CA ALA A 845 13.46 -20.37 -43.16
C ALA A 845 13.49 -21.03 -41.77
N CYS A 846 13.02 -20.30 -40.75
CA CYS A 846 13.02 -20.75 -39.36
C CYS A 846 11.97 -20.04 -38.51
N VAL A 847 11.79 -20.54 -37.28
CA VAL A 847 11.16 -19.80 -36.18
C VAL A 847 12.22 -19.52 -35.12
N ALA A 848 12.30 -18.28 -34.68
CA ALA A 848 13.19 -17.85 -33.61
C ALA A 848 12.51 -16.91 -32.62
N PHE A 849 13.15 -16.68 -31.48
CA PHE A 849 12.70 -15.71 -30.49
C PHE A 849 13.91 -15.01 -29.84
N PRO A 850 13.78 -13.74 -29.41
CA PRO A 850 14.87 -13.01 -28.74
C PRO A 850 15.05 -13.47 -27.28
N PRO A 851 16.23 -13.26 -26.68
CA PRO A 851 16.47 -13.57 -25.27
C PRO A 851 15.52 -12.79 -24.36
N HIS A 852 15.12 -13.44 -23.28
CA HIS A 852 14.51 -12.81 -22.14
C HIS A 852 15.59 -12.04 -21.34
N SER A 853 15.91 -10.82 -21.79
CA SER A 853 16.84 -9.89 -21.13
C SER A 853 16.12 -8.98 -20.12
N GLY A 854 16.83 -8.10 -19.41
CA GLY A 854 16.27 -7.17 -18.40
C GLY A 854 15.20 -6.18 -18.89
N GLN A 855 14.82 -6.22 -20.18
CA GLN A 855 13.68 -5.49 -20.75
C GLN A 855 12.45 -6.39 -21.00
N ASP A 856 12.46 -7.65 -20.54
CA ASP A 856 11.35 -8.61 -20.59
C ASP A 856 10.76 -8.81 -22.01
N PHE A 857 11.61 -8.87 -23.05
CA PHE A 857 11.19 -8.91 -24.46
C PHE A 857 10.23 -10.06 -24.81
N MET A 858 10.32 -11.18 -24.08
CA MET A 858 9.47 -12.35 -24.30
C MET A 858 8.11 -12.27 -23.61
N SER A 859 8.03 -11.69 -22.42
CA SER A 859 6.78 -11.53 -21.67
C SER A 859 7.04 -10.68 -20.44
N ASN A 860 6.11 -9.77 -20.11
CA ASN A 860 6.08 -9.08 -18.82
C ASN A 860 5.35 -9.90 -17.74
N ARG A 861 4.92 -11.13 -18.06
CA ARG A 861 4.35 -12.10 -17.13
C ARG A 861 5.45 -13.04 -16.67
N ALA A 862 5.78 -12.99 -15.39
CA ALA A 862 6.93 -13.69 -14.82
C ALA A 862 6.87 -15.23 -15.00
N ASP A 863 5.68 -15.81 -14.95
CA ASP A 863 5.45 -17.24 -15.15
C ASP A 863 5.69 -17.68 -16.60
N ILE A 864 5.19 -16.92 -17.57
CA ILE A 864 5.43 -17.15 -19.01
C ILE A 864 6.92 -16.95 -19.34
N GLY A 865 7.52 -15.84 -18.88
CA GLY A 865 8.95 -15.57 -19.09
C GLY A 865 9.85 -16.66 -18.49
N SER A 866 9.53 -17.14 -17.28
CA SER A 866 10.23 -18.24 -16.63
C SER A 866 10.11 -19.56 -17.39
N ALA A 867 8.92 -19.87 -17.93
CA ALA A 867 8.68 -21.06 -18.74
C ALA A 867 9.55 -21.04 -20.02
N VAL A 868 9.61 -19.90 -20.72
CA VAL A 868 10.49 -19.71 -21.89
C VAL A 868 11.96 -19.91 -21.50
N ARG A 869 12.44 -19.19 -20.48
CA ARG A 869 13.84 -19.22 -20.04
C ARG A 869 14.29 -20.63 -19.65
N LYS A 870 13.49 -21.35 -18.86
CA LYS A 870 13.86 -22.67 -18.32
C LYS A 870 13.87 -23.77 -19.38
N ARG A 871 12.93 -23.74 -20.34
CA ARG A 871 12.76 -24.83 -21.31
C ARG A 871 13.50 -24.59 -22.62
N TYR A 872 13.69 -23.35 -23.01
CA TYR A 872 14.22 -23.02 -24.33
C TYR A 872 15.60 -22.38 -24.22
N GLU A 873 15.74 -21.27 -23.51
CA GLU A 873 17.04 -20.57 -23.39
C GLU A 873 18.07 -21.40 -22.63
N GLY A 874 17.70 -21.92 -21.45
CA GLY A 874 18.58 -22.73 -20.60
C GLY A 874 18.95 -24.09 -21.18
N ARG A 875 18.29 -24.52 -22.26
CA ARG A 875 18.60 -25.75 -23.01
C ARG A 875 19.24 -25.49 -24.35
N SER A 876 19.44 -24.23 -24.71
CA SER A 876 19.96 -23.86 -26.02
C SER A 876 21.43 -24.28 -26.18
N VAL A 877 21.84 -24.48 -27.43
CA VAL A 877 23.24 -24.75 -27.79
C VAL A 877 23.71 -23.80 -28.90
N PRO A 878 24.98 -23.39 -28.92
CA PRO A 878 25.50 -22.53 -29.98
C PRO A 878 25.34 -23.14 -31.37
N HIS A 879 24.85 -22.36 -32.34
CA HIS A 879 24.56 -22.84 -33.69
C HIS A 879 25.78 -23.46 -34.38
N HIS A 880 26.99 -22.92 -34.16
CA HIS A 880 28.22 -23.43 -34.78
C HIS A 880 28.58 -24.87 -34.33
N ARG A 881 28.30 -25.25 -33.07
CA ARG A 881 28.56 -26.62 -32.58
C ARG A 881 27.68 -27.67 -33.26
N SER A 882 26.48 -27.27 -33.70
CA SER A 882 25.54 -28.13 -34.43
C SER A 882 25.96 -28.39 -35.89
N GLN A 883 26.88 -27.60 -36.44
CA GLN A 883 27.43 -27.84 -37.78
C GLN A 883 28.57 -28.88 -37.72
N ASP A 884 29.28 -28.94 -36.58
CA ASP A 884 30.41 -29.87 -36.34
C ASP A 884 29.96 -31.24 -35.81
N GLU A 885 28.88 -31.30 -35.03
CA GLU A 885 28.26 -32.56 -34.60
C GLU A 885 27.21 -32.99 -35.65
N GLY A 886 27.60 -33.89 -36.55
CA GLY A 886 26.72 -34.44 -37.57
C GLY A 886 25.34 -34.83 -37.01
N ALA A 887 24.31 -34.07 -37.39
CA ALA A 887 22.89 -34.32 -37.15
C ALA A 887 22.55 -35.15 -35.90
N THR A 888 22.87 -34.64 -34.70
CA THR A 888 22.28 -35.17 -33.47
C THR A 888 20.75 -35.03 -33.58
N GLY A 889 20.02 -36.14 -33.63
CA GLY A 889 18.59 -36.22 -33.97
C GLY A 889 17.60 -35.61 -32.97
N THR A 890 18.02 -34.64 -32.15
CA THR A 890 17.13 -33.93 -31.22
C THR A 890 16.48 -32.73 -31.93
N PRO A 891 15.14 -32.62 -31.96
CA PRO A 891 14.44 -31.48 -32.57
C PRO A 891 14.88 -30.15 -31.96
N TRP A 892 14.99 -29.10 -32.78
CA TRP A 892 15.32 -27.73 -32.33
C TRP A 892 14.28 -27.20 -31.33
N ARG A 893 13.07 -27.76 -31.37
CA ARG A 893 11.97 -27.48 -30.44
C ARG A 893 12.29 -27.82 -28.99
N ASP A 894 13.08 -28.87 -28.76
CA ASP A 894 13.49 -29.36 -27.43
C ASP A 894 14.85 -28.82 -27.01
N GLN A 895 15.70 -28.50 -28.00
CA GLN A 895 17.03 -27.96 -27.81
C GLN A 895 17.29 -26.81 -28.80
N PRO A 896 16.90 -25.57 -28.46
CA PRO A 896 17.03 -24.43 -29.37
C PRO A 896 18.47 -24.12 -29.79
N ARG A 897 18.64 -23.47 -30.94
CA ARG A 897 19.95 -23.03 -31.43
C ARG A 897 20.17 -21.55 -31.17
N GLU A 898 21.25 -21.22 -30.48
CA GLU A 898 21.67 -19.85 -30.24
C GLU A 898 22.39 -19.30 -31.47
N ILE A 899 21.84 -18.21 -32.03
CA ILE A 899 22.25 -17.64 -33.32
C ILE A 899 22.67 -16.18 -33.11
N PRO A 900 23.93 -15.82 -33.42
CA PRO A 900 24.35 -14.43 -33.46
C PRO A 900 23.62 -13.70 -34.59
N HIS A 901 22.75 -12.76 -34.23
CA HIS A 901 21.99 -11.92 -35.16
C HIS A 901 21.57 -10.62 -34.48
N ALA A 902 21.82 -9.48 -35.12
CA ALA A 902 21.38 -8.19 -34.61
C ALA A 902 19.90 -7.98 -34.92
N PHE A 903 19.05 -8.04 -33.90
CA PHE A 903 17.60 -7.86 -34.04
C PHE A 903 17.13 -6.65 -33.22
N SER A 904 16.35 -5.76 -33.85
CA SER A 904 15.68 -4.65 -33.16
C SER A 904 14.29 -5.09 -32.70
N ALA A 905 14.06 -5.20 -31.39
CA ALA A 905 12.81 -5.73 -30.82
C ALA A 905 11.62 -4.76 -30.86
N TYR A 906 11.83 -3.48 -31.14
CA TYR A 906 10.77 -2.49 -31.37
C TYR A 906 10.86 -1.98 -32.82
N GLU A 907 10.83 -0.67 -33.02
CA GLU A 907 11.24 -0.03 -34.28
C GLU A 907 12.73 -0.26 -34.58
N GLU A 908 13.12 -0.12 -35.85
CA GLU A 908 14.50 -0.29 -36.28
C GLU A 908 15.49 0.57 -35.44
N GLY A 909 16.52 -0.07 -34.90
CA GLY A 909 17.50 0.56 -33.99
C GLY A 909 17.12 0.59 -32.51
N SER A 910 15.89 0.19 -32.15
CA SER A 910 15.35 0.22 -30.79
C SER A 910 15.17 -1.19 -30.21
N GLY A 911 15.56 -1.37 -28.94
CA GLY A 911 15.52 -2.69 -28.28
C GLY A 911 16.45 -3.72 -28.93
N LEU A 912 17.69 -3.35 -29.23
CA LEU A 912 18.66 -4.20 -29.91
C LEU A 912 19.07 -5.43 -29.06
N VAL A 913 19.03 -6.60 -29.68
CA VAL A 913 19.62 -7.84 -29.16
C VAL A 913 20.60 -8.41 -30.18
N SER A 914 21.68 -9.02 -29.68
CA SER A 914 22.74 -9.61 -30.52
C SER A 914 22.55 -11.10 -30.83
N THR A 915 21.52 -11.70 -30.23
CA THR A 915 21.32 -13.14 -30.23
C THR A 915 19.84 -13.47 -30.41
N LEU A 916 19.55 -14.51 -31.17
CA LEU A 916 18.22 -15.14 -31.29
C LEU A 916 18.32 -16.64 -30.96
N TYR A 917 17.24 -17.21 -30.44
CA TYR A 917 17.11 -18.65 -30.22
C TYR A 917 16.16 -19.25 -31.25
N ALA A 918 16.68 -20.05 -32.18
CA ALA A 918 15.88 -20.74 -33.19
C ALA A 918 15.35 -22.08 -32.65
N ILE A 919 14.05 -22.29 -32.80
CA ILE A 919 13.32 -23.47 -32.29
C ILE A 919 12.83 -24.41 -33.39
N TRP A 920 12.95 -24.01 -34.64
CA TRP A 920 12.57 -24.80 -35.81
C TRP A 920 13.28 -24.30 -37.06
N ARG A 921 13.52 -25.18 -38.03
CA ARG A 921 14.02 -24.83 -39.37
C ARG A 921 13.31 -25.61 -40.47
N ALA A 922 13.24 -25.05 -41.67
CA ALA A 922 12.56 -25.66 -42.83
C ALA A 922 13.12 -27.04 -43.23
N SER A 923 14.37 -27.35 -42.90
CA SER A 923 15.01 -28.63 -43.25
C SER A 923 14.78 -29.74 -42.21
N GLU A 924 14.03 -29.50 -41.12
CA GLU A 924 13.63 -30.57 -40.20
C GLU A 924 12.48 -31.41 -40.79
N PRO A 925 12.55 -32.75 -40.74
CA PRO A 925 11.46 -33.60 -41.19
C PRO A 925 10.20 -33.35 -40.36
N ALA A 926 9.03 -33.33 -41.01
CA ALA A 926 7.75 -33.19 -40.34
C ALA A 926 7.54 -34.41 -39.43
N HIS A 927 7.55 -34.21 -38.11
CA HIS A 927 7.03 -35.21 -37.19
C HIS A 927 5.52 -35.28 -37.39
N LEU A 928 5.05 -36.37 -38.00
CA LEU A 928 3.65 -36.78 -37.94
C LEU A 928 3.32 -36.98 -36.46
N THR A 929 2.53 -36.07 -35.89
CA THR A 929 1.78 -36.35 -34.66
C THR A 929 0.76 -37.42 -35.01
N GLU A 930 1.10 -38.69 -34.76
CA GLU A 930 0.13 -39.77 -34.69
C GLU A 930 -0.82 -39.47 -33.52
N ASP A 931 -2.06 -39.13 -33.85
CA ASP A 931 -3.18 -39.13 -32.92
C ASP A 931 -3.49 -40.61 -32.59
N PRO A 932 -3.35 -41.10 -31.34
CA PRO A 932 -3.57 -42.52 -31.04
C PRO A 932 -5.05 -42.97 -31.10
N ALA A 933 -5.94 -42.17 -31.69
CA ALA A 933 -7.39 -42.36 -31.59
C ALA A 933 -8.11 -42.80 -32.88
N GLU A 934 -7.44 -42.86 -34.04
CA GLU A 934 -8.10 -43.22 -35.32
C GLU A 934 -7.67 -44.56 -35.94
N ALA A 935 -7.05 -45.45 -35.15
CA ALA A 935 -6.78 -46.82 -35.57
C ALA A 935 -7.55 -47.82 -34.71
N LEU A 936 -8.89 -47.81 -34.78
CA LEU A 936 -9.77 -48.95 -34.48
C LEU A 936 -11.25 -48.55 -34.67
N THR A 937 -11.71 -48.46 -35.93
CA THR A 937 -12.99 -49.03 -36.41
C THR A 937 -13.14 -48.81 -37.91
N VAL A 938 -12.93 -49.90 -38.66
CA VAL A 938 -13.69 -50.21 -39.87
C VAL A 938 -15.07 -50.71 -39.44
#